data_AF-R5EIR3-F1
#
_entry.id   AF-R5EIR3-F1
#
_cell.length_a   1.000
_cell.length_b   1.000
_cell.length_c   1.000
_cell.angle_alpha   90.00
_cell.angle_beta   90.00
_cell.angle_gamma   90.00
#
_symmetry.space_group_name_H-M   'P 1'
#
loop_
_entity.id
_entity.type
_entity.pdbx_description
1 polymer ?
#
loop_
_entity_poly.entity_id
_entity_poly.type
_entity_poly.pdbx_seq_one_letter_code
_entity_poly.pdbx_strand_id
1 'polypeptide(L)'
;MYQEKRRIRKGIIIWLLVGIGMFFLPVKGNQVSAATTCKSVISYPGETRAKVNIRKKAGVRYKSYGMVNKKEKVIIRGYVTSGGMKWYKCKTYVKGKVKEGYISAAYVKRQSKPKGIVNEKVKTTVNVRKKAKTSSSVVAKIEKGSVVKVTGIKKVSNSSYWYKVKVKYKNKTKTGYILSKYVTVSGAVLGSKSNTGDSTHEVSEKEAYVNEKVSTTLNVRKSASTGSSVLARIPRGTIVSVIGESGSWYKIRLNYMGKTITGYVAKEYITINKKPADNTPVSNAEFSAILSAFPESYRASLQALHNTYPNWRFQAVLTNLDWNTVIANESVVGRNVMQSNYPRGTASLAPFSYLSTASGAYNWGKDTYTVKDGANWYSVNSQVVAHYMDPRNFLNDTDIFQFETLSYDDSHSVDVVQSILNNTFMKGKYSVKDSATGKTVSGSYAQAFMEAGKKSGANPYFLAARCKQEVGAKGSNSTSGNYSGYKGIYNYYNIGASDGTNAVAKGLSFAKSGTTYERPWTNPYKAIVGGAEYIAKNYINIGQNTLYFQKFNVAPANKNQLYLHQYMTNVQAPYSEGRSTRAAYRNIGVLSNTMIFSIPVYNNMPASACALPAVSGNPNPYLSSITVQNAANTSVKGTFNTPFAYNVYNYTVTVPSNVSQVLVSASAVSKYAQKTDGAGKVYTLSGTSTKIVITGIAQNGARQQYILNIIKQ
;
A
#
# COMPACT_ATOMS: atom_id res chain seq x y z
N MET A 1 28.58 75.69 31.77
CA MET A 1 28.91 74.61 32.73
C MET A 1 27.95 73.45 32.46
N TYR A 2 28.43 72.21 32.31
CA TYR A 2 27.63 70.96 32.18
C TYR A 2 26.64 70.88 30.97
N GLN A 3 26.08 69.74 30.53
CA GLN A 3 26.49 68.31 30.34
C GLN A 3 25.25 67.55 29.71
N GLU A 4 25.25 66.31 29.20
CA GLU A 4 26.27 65.28 28.91
C GLU A 4 25.92 64.50 27.60
N LYS A 5 26.95 63.82 27.05
CA LYS A 5 27.02 62.73 26.04
C LYS A 5 25.79 61.77 26.04
N ARG A 6 25.42 61.01 24.98
CA ARG A 6 26.17 60.00 24.14
C ARG A 6 25.13 59.38 23.13
N ARG A 7 25.41 58.65 22.02
CA ARG A 7 26.63 58.08 21.41
C ARG A 7 26.46 57.70 19.89
N ILE A 8 27.27 58.29 18.99
CA ILE A 8 27.93 57.68 17.79
C ILE A 8 27.03 57.07 16.66
N ARG A 9 26.86 57.73 15.49
CA ARG A 9 27.63 57.68 14.18
C ARG A 9 27.60 56.32 13.43
N LYS A 10 27.56 56.17 12.09
CA LYS A 10 27.35 56.96 10.82
C LYS A 10 26.87 55.94 9.73
N GLY A 11 26.58 56.18 8.44
CA GLY A 11 26.79 57.23 7.41
C GLY A 11 25.89 56.93 6.14
N ILE A 12 25.81 57.66 5.00
CA ILE A 12 26.75 58.44 4.13
C ILE A 12 27.49 57.53 3.11
N ILE A 13 27.53 57.76 1.77
CA ILE A 13 26.79 58.71 0.88
C ILE A 13 26.61 58.15 -0.58
N ILE A 14 26.46 58.99 -1.62
CA ILE A 14 25.37 58.85 -2.62
C ILE A 14 25.62 59.42 -4.07
N TRP A 15 24.80 59.01 -5.07
CA TRP A 15 24.56 59.67 -6.40
C TRP A 15 25.81 59.89 -7.35
N LEU A 16 25.81 60.46 -8.60
CA LEU A 16 24.81 60.92 -9.62
C LEU A 16 25.42 60.91 -11.07
N LEU A 17 24.61 60.54 -12.09
CA LEU A 17 24.52 60.93 -13.54
C LEU A 17 25.66 61.05 -14.62
N VAL A 18 25.15 61.06 -15.89
CA VAL A 18 25.59 61.70 -17.17
C VAL A 18 26.78 61.14 -18.01
N GLY A 19 26.62 61.25 -19.34
CA GLY A 19 27.64 61.13 -20.38
C GLY A 19 27.05 61.45 -21.78
N ILE A 20 27.90 61.71 -22.79
CA ILE A 20 27.60 61.87 -24.24
C ILE A 20 28.91 61.61 -25.02
N GLY A 21 28.87 61.13 -26.27
CA GLY A 21 30.05 61.06 -27.15
C GLY A 21 30.01 59.98 -28.25
N MET A 22 30.65 60.26 -29.40
CA MET A 22 30.61 59.46 -30.65
C MET A 22 32.00 59.49 -31.34
N PHE A 23 32.31 58.72 -32.40
CA PHE A 23 31.47 57.84 -33.23
C PHE A 23 32.13 56.46 -33.50
N PHE A 24 32.93 56.31 -34.56
CA PHE A 24 33.53 55.05 -35.03
C PHE A 24 34.93 55.28 -35.63
N LEU A 25 35.82 54.30 -35.50
CA LEU A 25 36.62 53.73 -36.60
C LEU A 25 37.11 52.30 -36.19
N PRO A 26 37.25 51.33 -37.12
CA PRO A 26 37.52 49.93 -36.77
C PRO A 26 39.00 49.52 -36.87
N VAL A 27 39.56 48.97 -35.79
CA VAL A 27 40.90 48.33 -35.82
C VAL A 27 40.78 46.89 -36.32
N LYS A 28 41.54 46.54 -37.37
CA LYS A 28 41.59 45.17 -37.94
C LYS A 28 41.97 44.13 -36.89
N GLY A 29 41.32 42.96 -36.96
CA GLY A 29 41.39 41.95 -35.90
C GLY A 29 42.72 41.21 -35.82
N ASN A 30 43.49 41.44 -34.76
CA ASN A 30 44.66 40.61 -34.45
C ASN A 30 44.24 39.14 -34.21
N GLN A 31 44.85 38.22 -34.97
CA GLN A 31 44.47 36.81 -35.11
C GLN A 31 44.19 36.12 -33.77
N VAL A 32 43.05 35.43 -33.69
CA VAL A 32 42.63 34.73 -32.47
C VAL A 32 43.36 33.40 -32.38
N SER A 33 44.47 33.39 -31.63
CA SER A 33 45.36 32.23 -31.45
C SER A 33 44.61 30.92 -31.13
N ALA A 34 45.10 29.81 -31.71
CA ALA A 34 44.39 28.55 -31.79
C ALA A 34 43.73 28.12 -30.47
N ALA A 35 42.42 27.86 -30.52
CA ALA A 35 41.58 27.80 -29.34
C ALA A 35 41.90 26.61 -28.42
N THR A 36 42.66 26.89 -27.36
CA THR A 36 43.11 25.88 -26.39
C THR A 36 41.91 25.30 -25.64
N THR A 37 41.60 24.02 -25.89
CA THR A 37 40.52 23.29 -25.23
C THR A 37 41.04 22.10 -24.44
N CYS A 38 40.19 21.50 -23.60
CA CYS A 38 40.50 20.23 -22.96
C CYS A 38 39.28 19.29 -22.97
N LYS A 39 39.52 17.97 -23.07
CA LYS A 39 38.45 16.97 -22.98
C LYS A 39 37.80 17.02 -21.59
N SER A 40 36.48 16.91 -21.55
CA SER A 40 35.68 16.89 -20.33
C SER A 40 35.69 15.49 -19.73
N VAL A 41 36.61 15.21 -18.80
CA VAL A 41 36.89 13.84 -18.30
C VAL A 41 36.98 13.71 -16.77
N ILE A 42 36.69 14.78 -16.03
CA ILE A 42 36.58 14.76 -14.57
C ILE A 42 35.24 15.31 -14.08
N SER A 43 34.96 15.09 -12.79
CA SER A 43 33.98 15.83 -12.01
C SER A 43 34.70 16.33 -10.77
N TYR A 44 34.75 17.64 -10.55
CA TYR A 44 35.29 18.19 -9.32
C TYR A 44 34.51 19.45 -8.92
N PRO A 45 33.87 19.48 -7.75
CA PRO A 45 33.01 20.60 -7.34
C PRO A 45 33.80 21.85 -6.94
N GLY A 46 33.20 23.02 -7.20
CA GLY A 46 33.67 24.32 -6.76
C GLY A 46 32.56 25.37 -6.78
N GLU A 47 32.93 26.59 -6.42
CA GLU A 47 32.06 27.77 -6.36
C GLU A 47 32.77 28.98 -7.00
N THR A 48 32.03 29.93 -7.55
CA THR A 48 32.60 31.19 -8.08
C THR A 48 32.93 32.18 -6.96
N ARG A 49 34.08 32.85 -7.06
CA ARG A 49 34.54 33.85 -6.07
C ARG A 49 34.00 35.25 -6.33
N ALA A 50 33.59 35.55 -7.56
CA ALA A 50 32.94 36.79 -7.97
C ALA A 50 31.99 36.53 -9.15
N LYS A 51 31.24 37.55 -9.59
CA LYS A 51 30.46 37.52 -10.84
C LYS A 51 31.45 37.44 -12.01
N VAL A 52 31.32 36.46 -12.90
CA VAL A 52 32.34 36.15 -13.92
C VAL A 52 31.73 35.60 -15.21
N ASN A 53 32.33 35.92 -16.36
CA ASN A 53 31.93 35.38 -17.66
C ASN A 53 32.33 33.91 -17.83
N ILE A 54 31.40 33.07 -18.29
CA ILE A 54 31.70 31.71 -18.77
C ILE A 54 31.74 31.70 -20.30
N ARG A 55 32.94 31.45 -20.86
CA ARG A 55 33.26 31.64 -22.28
C ARG A 55 33.19 30.34 -23.08
N LYS A 56 32.94 30.42 -24.39
CA LYS A 56 32.86 29.23 -25.28
C LYS A 56 34.21 28.50 -25.41
N LYS A 57 35.32 29.24 -25.30
CA LYS A 57 36.72 28.78 -25.43
C LYS A 57 37.57 29.45 -24.33
N ALA A 58 38.74 28.90 -24.00
CA ALA A 58 39.60 29.42 -22.93
C ALA A 58 40.40 30.65 -23.40
N GLY A 59 40.13 31.81 -22.81
CA GLY A 59 40.80 33.09 -23.15
C GLY A 59 39.84 34.29 -23.08
N VAL A 60 40.35 35.49 -22.82
CA VAL A 60 39.52 36.68 -22.55
C VAL A 60 38.79 37.24 -23.78
N ARG A 61 39.28 36.98 -25.00
CA ARG A 61 38.68 37.49 -26.26
C ARG A 61 37.52 36.64 -26.81
N TYR A 62 37.24 35.47 -26.22
CA TYR A 62 36.22 34.55 -26.75
C TYR A 62 34.79 34.89 -26.33
N LYS A 63 33.83 34.73 -27.26
CA LYS A 63 32.38 34.93 -27.03
C LYS A 63 31.90 34.21 -25.75
N SER A 64 31.12 34.93 -24.94
CA SER A 64 30.55 34.42 -23.68
C SER A 64 29.26 33.64 -23.91
N TYR A 65 28.90 32.75 -22.99
CA TYR A 65 27.50 32.28 -22.83
C TYR A 65 26.70 33.21 -21.90
N GLY A 66 27.37 34.06 -21.14
CA GLY A 66 26.80 34.96 -20.14
C GLY A 66 27.68 35.07 -18.89
N MET A 67 27.26 35.92 -17.95
CA MET A 67 27.84 35.96 -16.62
C MET A 67 27.17 34.94 -15.70
N VAL A 68 27.95 34.34 -14.81
CA VAL A 68 27.50 33.61 -13.62
C VAL A 68 27.77 34.45 -12.38
N ASN A 69 26.91 34.36 -11.36
CA ASN A 69 27.02 35.18 -10.15
C ASN A 69 28.11 34.66 -9.20
N LYS A 70 28.40 35.42 -8.12
CA LYS A 70 29.28 35.00 -7.00
C LYS A 70 28.60 33.91 -6.16
N LYS A 71 29.36 32.97 -5.60
CA LYS A 71 28.88 31.73 -4.93
C LYS A 71 28.04 30.79 -5.82
N GLU A 72 28.03 30.99 -7.14
CA GLU A 72 27.40 30.05 -8.07
C GLU A 72 28.20 28.73 -8.07
N LYS A 73 27.49 27.60 -8.03
CA LYS A 73 28.11 26.28 -7.98
C LYS A 73 28.61 25.90 -9.37
N VAL A 74 29.77 25.25 -9.44
CA VAL A 74 30.35 24.79 -10.71
C VAL A 74 30.89 23.37 -10.58
N ILE A 75 30.68 22.55 -11.60
CA ILE A 75 31.37 21.27 -11.77
C ILE A 75 32.56 21.53 -12.70
N ILE A 76 33.78 21.41 -12.19
CA ILE A 76 35.01 21.45 -13.00
C ILE A 76 35.16 20.11 -13.73
N ARG A 77 35.36 20.18 -15.05
CA ARG A 77 35.37 19.08 -16.02
C ARG A 77 36.74 18.83 -16.64
N GLY A 78 37.67 19.77 -16.43
CA GLY A 78 39.07 19.75 -16.87
C GLY A 78 39.74 21.10 -16.65
N TYR A 79 41.02 21.24 -17.00
CA TYR A 79 41.67 22.55 -17.08
C TYR A 79 42.71 22.66 -18.20
N VAL A 80 42.95 23.89 -18.63
CA VAL A 80 43.93 24.28 -19.65
C VAL A 80 44.60 25.58 -19.24
N THR A 81 45.79 25.87 -19.76
CA THR A 81 46.43 27.19 -19.66
C THR A 81 46.38 27.81 -21.05
N SER A 82 46.02 29.10 -21.14
CA SER A 82 45.95 29.85 -22.40
C SER A 82 46.16 31.33 -22.13
N GLY A 83 47.12 31.95 -22.83
CA GLY A 83 47.55 33.34 -22.58
C GLY A 83 48.05 33.56 -21.16
N GLY A 84 48.97 32.70 -20.68
CA GLY A 84 49.47 32.66 -19.30
C GLY A 84 48.45 32.20 -18.24
N MET A 85 47.17 32.55 -18.41
CA MET A 85 46.10 32.27 -17.47
C MET A 85 45.64 30.81 -17.50
N LYS A 86 45.34 30.27 -16.32
CA LYS A 86 44.69 28.97 -16.14
C LYS A 86 43.17 29.10 -16.24
N TRP A 87 42.54 28.26 -17.05
CA TRP A 87 41.09 28.19 -17.23
C TRP A 87 40.56 26.81 -16.82
N TYR A 88 39.50 26.80 -16.01
CA TYR A 88 38.72 25.59 -15.76
C TYR A 88 37.65 25.45 -16.85
N LYS A 89 37.47 24.23 -17.38
CA LYS A 89 36.22 23.90 -18.08
C LYS A 89 35.17 23.60 -17.02
N CYS A 90 34.08 24.34 -16.98
CA CYS A 90 33.05 24.30 -15.95
C CYS A 90 31.67 24.02 -16.55
N LYS A 91 30.86 23.20 -15.87
CA LYS A 91 29.42 23.03 -16.11
C LYS A 91 28.63 23.68 -14.97
N THR A 92 27.70 24.58 -15.30
CA THR A 92 26.95 25.44 -14.35
C THR A 92 25.71 26.06 -15.02
N TYR A 93 24.84 26.75 -14.26
CA TYR A 93 23.69 27.49 -14.81
C TYR A 93 24.10 28.86 -15.36
N VAL A 94 23.52 29.24 -16.50
CA VAL A 94 23.67 30.56 -17.12
C VAL A 94 22.30 30.97 -17.67
N LYS A 95 21.71 32.07 -17.15
CA LYS A 95 20.32 32.47 -17.45
C LYS A 95 19.33 31.28 -17.37
N GLY A 96 19.32 30.57 -16.24
CA GLY A 96 18.47 29.40 -15.98
C GLY A 96 18.84 28.12 -16.75
N LYS A 97 19.63 28.18 -17.82
CA LYS A 97 19.97 27.02 -18.66
C LYS A 97 21.38 26.50 -18.34
N VAL A 98 21.55 25.18 -18.21
CA VAL A 98 22.88 24.59 -17.95
C VAL A 98 23.78 24.76 -19.17
N LYS A 99 25.00 25.26 -18.98
CA LYS A 99 26.04 25.38 -20.02
C LYS A 99 27.34 24.76 -19.55
N GLU A 100 28.13 24.25 -20.49
CA GLU A 100 29.53 23.87 -20.27
C GLU A 100 30.44 24.80 -21.09
N GLY A 101 31.42 25.43 -20.43
CA GLY A 101 32.30 26.45 -21.00
C GLY A 101 33.53 26.67 -20.14
N TYR A 102 34.21 27.80 -20.29
CA TYR A 102 35.48 28.10 -19.62
C TYR A 102 35.38 29.31 -18.69
N ILE A 103 35.87 29.17 -17.46
CA ILE A 103 35.98 30.24 -16.46
C ILE A 103 37.44 30.32 -16.02
N SER A 104 37.99 31.53 -15.85
CA SER A 104 39.35 31.72 -15.34
C SER A 104 39.48 31.18 -13.91
N ALA A 105 40.55 30.44 -13.63
CA ALA A 105 40.72 29.70 -12.40
C ALA A 105 40.82 30.58 -11.14
N ALA A 106 41.26 31.83 -11.28
CA ALA A 106 41.27 32.82 -10.19
C ALA A 106 39.87 33.07 -9.62
N TYR A 107 38.83 32.92 -10.45
CA TYR A 107 37.43 33.16 -10.12
C TYR A 107 36.69 31.91 -9.63
N VAL A 108 37.34 30.74 -9.51
CA VAL A 108 36.70 29.49 -9.06
C VAL A 108 37.43 28.90 -7.85
N LYS A 109 36.80 28.95 -6.69
CA LYS A 109 37.26 28.26 -5.48
C LYS A 109 36.83 26.79 -5.57
N ARG A 110 37.81 25.89 -5.60
CA ARG A 110 37.58 24.44 -5.52
C ARG A 110 37.09 24.06 -4.12
N GLN A 111 36.15 23.11 -4.04
CA GLN A 111 35.84 22.47 -2.75
C GLN A 111 37.11 21.75 -2.26
N SER A 112 37.45 21.91 -0.98
CA SER A 112 38.76 21.51 -0.44
C SER A 112 38.89 20.02 -0.16
N LYS A 113 37.79 19.33 0.17
CA LYS A 113 37.75 17.93 0.61
C LYS A 113 36.55 17.10 0.06
N PRO A 114 36.12 17.22 -1.22
CA PRO A 114 34.95 16.51 -1.73
C PRO A 114 35.05 14.97 -1.58
N LYS A 115 33.92 14.33 -1.25
CA LYS A 115 33.81 12.85 -1.23
C LYS A 115 33.71 12.33 -2.66
N GLY A 116 34.44 11.26 -2.96
CA GLY A 116 34.27 10.45 -4.17
C GLY A 116 34.02 8.99 -3.83
N ILE A 117 33.46 8.23 -4.77
CA ILE A 117 33.17 6.81 -4.65
C ILE A 117 33.91 6.08 -5.77
N VAL A 118 34.59 4.98 -5.46
CA VAL A 118 35.18 4.09 -6.46
C VAL A 118 34.08 3.45 -7.29
N ASN A 119 34.08 3.70 -8.60
CA ASN A 119 32.92 3.48 -9.46
C ASN A 119 32.93 2.11 -10.18
N GLU A 120 31.85 1.85 -10.93
CA GLU A 120 31.57 0.60 -11.65
C GLU A 120 32.65 0.17 -12.65
N LYS A 121 33.56 1.06 -13.04
CA LYS A 121 34.66 0.78 -13.97
C LYS A 121 35.83 0.03 -13.31
N VAL A 122 35.71 -0.25 -12.02
CA VAL A 122 36.59 -1.13 -11.23
C VAL A 122 35.86 -2.45 -11.02
N LYS A 123 36.36 -3.57 -11.55
CA LYS A 123 35.70 -4.90 -11.37
C LYS A 123 35.60 -5.27 -9.88
N THR A 124 36.75 -5.32 -9.20
CA THR A 124 36.90 -5.65 -7.77
C THR A 124 37.66 -4.56 -7.02
N THR A 125 38.94 -4.34 -7.36
CA THR A 125 39.83 -3.39 -6.67
C THR A 125 40.63 -2.49 -7.62
N VAL A 126 41.07 -1.33 -7.11
CA VAL A 126 41.88 -0.33 -7.82
C VAL A 126 43.05 0.17 -6.97
N ASN A 127 44.18 0.44 -7.61
CA ASN A 127 45.42 0.86 -6.96
C ASN A 127 45.48 2.39 -6.78
N VAL A 128 45.69 2.83 -5.54
CA VAL A 128 46.12 4.20 -5.20
C VAL A 128 47.66 4.22 -5.19
N ARG A 129 48.29 5.17 -5.89
CA ARG A 129 49.75 5.18 -6.16
C ARG A 129 50.48 6.41 -5.56
N LYS A 130 51.78 6.29 -5.26
CA LYS A 130 52.61 7.34 -4.62
C LYS A 130 52.74 8.62 -5.46
N LYS A 131 52.91 8.49 -6.77
CA LYS A 131 52.94 9.56 -7.79
C LYS A 131 51.81 9.34 -8.82
N ALA A 132 51.40 10.39 -9.53
CA ALA A 132 50.31 10.36 -10.51
C ALA A 132 50.71 9.73 -11.87
N LYS A 133 51.26 8.52 -11.86
CA LYS A 133 51.57 7.71 -13.06
C LYS A 133 51.28 6.23 -12.80
N THR A 134 50.93 5.48 -13.85
CA THR A 134 50.62 4.04 -13.76
C THR A 134 51.81 3.20 -13.29
N SER A 135 53.04 3.59 -13.64
CA SER A 135 54.29 2.96 -13.18
C SER A 135 54.76 3.41 -11.79
N SER A 136 53.94 4.13 -11.01
CA SER A 136 54.29 4.46 -9.62
C SER A 136 53.92 3.32 -8.67
N SER A 137 54.74 3.10 -7.64
CA SER A 137 54.45 2.20 -6.53
C SER A 137 53.07 2.45 -5.89
N VAL A 138 52.43 1.37 -5.46
CA VAL A 138 51.09 1.35 -4.86
C VAL A 138 51.19 1.62 -3.36
N VAL A 139 50.29 2.45 -2.82
CA VAL A 139 50.24 2.83 -1.40
C VAL A 139 48.96 2.37 -0.68
N ALA A 140 47.93 1.98 -1.44
CA ALA A 140 46.75 1.25 -1.00
C ALA A 140 46.07 0.58 -2.20
N LYS A 141 45.40 -0.56 -1.97
CA LYS A 141 44.44 -1.18 -2.89
C LYS A 141 43.06 -1.01 -2.27
N ILE A 142 42.09 -0.47 -3.01
CA ILE A 142 40.74 -0.14 -2.50
C ILE A 142 39.66 -0.74 -3.41
N GLU A 143 38.52 -1.10 -2.83
CA GLU A 143 37.44 -1.83 -3.51
C GLU A 143 36.45 -0.92 -4.25
N LYS A 144 35.76 -1.47 -5.25
CA LYS A 144 34.56 -0.87 -5.85
C LYS A 144 33.56 -0.49 -4.74
N GLY A 145 33.00 0.72 -4.82
CA GLY A 145 32.14 1.29 -3.79
C GLY A 145 32.86 2.05 -2.67
N SER A 146 34.18 1.89 -2.50
CA SER A 146 34.95 2.57 -1.44
C SER A 146 34.82 4.10 -1.52
N VAL A 147 34.52 4.74 -0.38
CA VAL A 147 34.50 6.20 -0.27
C VAL A 147 35.92 6.74 -0.09
N VAL A 148 36.33 7.67 -0.95
CA VAL A 148 37.63 8.34 -0.94
C VAL A 148 37.47 9.83 -0.66
N LYS A 149 38.34 10.42 0.18
CA LYS A 149 38.37 11.88 0.39
C LYS A 149 39.28 12.49 -0.69
N VAL A 150 38.70 13.13 -1.70
CA VAL A 150 39.43 13.80 -2.77
C VAL A 150 39.95 15.15 -2.28
N THR A 151 41.22 15.43 -2.54
CA THR A 151 41.95 16.62 -2.04
C THR A 151 42.61 17.44 -3.16
N GLY A 152 42.57 16.96 -4.41
CA GLY A 152 43.14 17.70 -5.53
C GLY A 152 43.02 16.98 -6.88
N ILE A 153 43.42 17.70 -7.93
CA ILE A 153 43.42 17.26 -9.33
C ILE A 153 44.84 17.46 -9.86
N LYS A 154 45.46 16.41 -10.42
CA LYS A 154 46.69 16.52 -11.23
C LYS A 154 46.33 16.11 -12.66
N LYS A 155 46.44 17.05 -13.60
CA LYS A 155 46.46 16.74 -15.04
C LYS A 155 47.81 16.11 -15.39
N VAL A 156 47.79 15.10 -16.24
CA VAL A 156 48.97 14.43 -16.80
C VAL A 156 49.02 14.61 -18.32
N SER A 157 47.87 14.55 -18.99
CA SER A 157 47.73 14.96 -20.41
C SER A 157 46.37 15.62 -20.65
N ASN A 158 46.08 16.05 -21.88
CA ASN A 158 44.76 16.61 -22.23
C ASN A 158 43.58 15.63 -22.03
N SER A 159 43.87 14.31 -22.00
CA SER A 159 42.88 13.24 -21.80
C SER A 159 43.03 12.49 -20.47
N SER A 160 44.11 12.72 -19.71
CA SER A 160 44.45 11.94 -18.52
C SER A 160 44.61 12.80 -17.27
N TYR A 161 43.80 12.50 -16.25
CA TYR A 161 43.78 13.18 -14.96
C TYR A 161 43.78 12.18 -13.81
N TRP A 162 44.38 12.58 -12.70
CA TRP A 162 44.41 11.82 -11.44
C TRP A 162 43.86 12.68 -10.30
N TYR A 163 43.07 12.08 -9.43
CA TYR A 163 42.68 12.69 -8.17
C TYR A 163 43.73 12.38 -7.09
N LYS A 164 44.12 13.39 -6.30
CA LYS A 164 44.86 13.16 -5.05
C LYS A 164 43.86 12.79 -3.96
N VAL A 165 44.00 11.62 -3.34
CA VAL A 165 43.03 11.05 -2.39
C VAL A 165 43.66 10.72 -1.04
N LYS A 166 42.86 10.83 0.02
CA LYS A 166 43.09 10.19 1.32
C LYS A 166 42.09 9.05 1.50
N VAL A 167 42.56 7.88 1.95
CA VAL A 167 41.78 6.65 2.15
C VAL A 167 42.19 5.98 3.46
N LYS A 168 41.28 5.24 4.13
CA LYS A 168 41.65 4.25 5.14
C LYS A 168 42.12 2.98 4.42
N TYR A 169 43.21 2.36 4.86
CA TYR A 169 43.68 1.07 4.36
C TYR A 169 44.48 0.34 5.46
N LYS A 170 44.08 -0.88 5.83
CA LYS A 170 44.55 -1.61 7.03
C LYS A 170 44.58 -0.69 8.27
N ASN A 171 43.42 -0.09 8.58
CA ASN A 171 43.16 0.92 9.62
C ASN A 171 43.99 2.21 9.63
N LYS A 172 45.10 2.29 8.88
CA LYS A 172 45.94 3.49 8.77
C LYS A 172 45.47 4.39 7.61
N THR A 173 45.60 5.71 7.76
CA THR A 173 45.26 6.66 6.66
C THR A 173 46.41 6.72 5.65
N LYS A 174 46.12 6.43 4.38
CA LYS A 174 47.08 6.54 3.26
C LYS A 174 46.70 7.70 2.34
N THR A 175 47.70 8.40 1.82
CA THR A 175 47.54 9.48 0.83
C THR A 175 48.23 9.09 -0.47
N GLY A 176 47.58 9.30 -1.61
CA GLY A 176 48.16 9.02 -2.93
C GLY A 176 47.29 9.51 -4.08
N TYR A 177 47.46 8.91 -5.26
CA TYR A 177 46.78 9.29 -6.50
C TYR A 177 46.02 8.12 -7.11
N ILE A 178 44.83 8.40 -7.66
CA ILE A 178 43.99 7.45 -8.40
C ILE A 178 43.52 8.07 -9.72
N LEU A 179 43.45 7.27 -10.79
CA LEU A 179 42.95 7.71 -12.11
C LEU A 179 41.50 8.19 -12.01
N SER A 180 41.20 9.36 -12.59
CA SER A 180 39.90 10.00 -12.42
C SER A 180 38.72 9.18 -12.95
N LYS A 181 38.95 8.34 -13.97
CA LYS A 181 37.92 7.48 -14.57
C LYS A 181 37.33 6.45 -13.59
N TYR A 182 38.04 6.13 -12.50
CA TYR A 182 37.62 5.16 -11.49
C TYR A 182 36.93 5.78 -10.27
N VAL A 183 36.77 7.10 -10.20
CA VAL A 183 36.17 7.77 -9.03
C VAL A 183 35.10 8.77 -9.47
N THR A 184 33.86 8.52 -9.06
CA THR A 184 32.75 9.46 -9.23
C THR A 184 32.74 10.41 -8.03
N VAL A 185 32.89 11.72 -8.29
CA VAL A 185 32.99 12.75 -7.25
C VAL A 185 31.69 13.58 -7.20
N SER A 186 31.06 13.59 -6.04
CA SER A 186 29.77 14.23 -5.79
C SER A 186 29.93 15.41 -4.83
N GLY A 187 29.43 16.60 -5.20
CA GLY A 187 29.54 17.79 -4.35
C GLY A 187 29.12 19.14 -4.96
N ALA A 188 28.57 19.17 -6.17
CA ALA A 188 28.02 20.40 -6.76
C ALA A 188 26.67 20.11 -7.43
N VAL A 189 25.64 19.90 -6.61
CA VAL A 189 24.24 19.99 -7.06
C VAL A 189 23.96 21.46 -7.34
N LEU A 190 23.90 21.80 -8.62
CA LEU A 190 23.43 23.10 -9.10
C LEU A 190 21.96 23.25 -8.69
N GLY A 191 21.60 24.32 -7.98
CA GLY A 191 20.29 24.45 -7.34
C GLY A 191 20.20 23.74 -5.98
N SER A 192 20.45 24.51 -4.92
CA SER A 192 19.92 24.34 -3.55
C SER A 192 20.60 25.41 -2.68
N LYS A 193 19.81 26.26 -2.02
CA LYS A 193 20.31 27.12 -0.93
C LYS A 193 20.65 26.24 0.29
N SER A 194 21.40 26.82 1.23
CA SER A 194 21.92 26.11 2.41
C SER A 194 21.20 26.62 3.66
N ASN A 195 20.95 25.71 4.60
CA ASN A 195 21.25 25.93 6.01
C ASN A 195 21.87 24.65 6.57
N THR A 196 22.72 24.79 7.59
CA THR A 196 23.62 23.73 8.08
C THR A 196 23.58 23.63 9.59
N GLY A 197 23.17 22.46 10.10
CA GLY A 197 23.61 21.93 11.39
C GLY A 197 24.47 20.69 11.13
N ASP A 198 25.54 20.49 11.89
CA ASP A 198 26.45 19.34 11.74
C ASP A 198 26.10 18.23 12.74
N SER A 199 26.16 16.98 12.31
CA SER A 199 26.16 15.80 13.18
C SER A 199 26.49 14.51 12.43
N THR A 200 26.94 13.52 13.18
CA THR A 200 27.64 12.33 12.73
C THR A 200 26.77 11.29 12.02
N HIS A 201 27.40 10.63 11.04
CA HIS A 201 27.21 9.24 10.62
C HIS A 201 25.98 8.47 11.13
N GLU A 202 25.01 8.27 10.23
CA GLU A 202 24.50 6.93 9.91
C GLU A 202 23.91 6.92 8.49
N VAL A 203 23.69 5.74 7.91
CA VAL A 203 22.84 5.59 6.72
C VAL A 203 21.56 4.89 7.17
N SER A 204 20.77 5.62 7.98
CA SER A 204 19.45 5.16 8.35
C SER A 204 18.59 5.01 7.10
N GLU A 205 17.99 3.83 6.99
CA GLU A 205 16.94 3.56 6.02
C GLU A 205 15.73 4.42 6.39
N LYS A 206 15.25 5.26 5.47
CA LYS A 206 14.16 6.21 5.75
C LYS A 206 12.86 5.67 5.19
N GLU A 207 11.92 5.38 6.07
CA GLU A 207 10.54 5.12 5.66
C GLU A 207 9.98 6.33 4.88
N ALA A 208 9.19 6.03 3.87
CA ALA A 208 8.60 7.01 2.96
C ALA A 208 7.36 6.39 2.29
N TYR A 209 6.55 7.21 1.64
CA TYR A 209 5.38 6.73 0.91
C TYR A 209 5.21 7.40 -0.44
N VAL A 210 4.52 6.72 -1.36
CA VAL A 210 4.15 7.27 -2.67
C VAL A 210 3.04 8.31 -2.51
N ASN A 211 3.27 9.52 -3.00
CA ASN A 211 2.49 10.71 -2.64
C ASN A 211 1.38 11.09 -3.65
N GLU A 212 0.71 12.23 -3.39
CA GLU A 212 -0.45 12.77 -4.12
C GLU A 212 -0.25 12.97 -5.62
N LYS A 213 1.00 13.14 -6.10
CA LYS A 213 1.31 13.40 -7.52
C LYS A 213 1.24 12.16 -8.40
N VAL A 214 0.94 11.00 -7.83
CA VAL A 214 0.71 9.74 -8.55
C VAL A 214 -0.79 9.51 -8.67
N SER A 215 -1.30 9.60 -9.90
CA SER A 215 -2.74 9.42 -10.20
C SER A 215 -3.19 7.95 -10.26
N THR A 216 -2.27 7.02 -10.52
CA THR A 216 -2.55 5.57 -10.55
C THR A 216 -1.37 4.77 -9.97
N THR A 217 -0.28 4.61 -10.74
CA THR A 217 0.92 3.88 -10.30
C THR A 217 2.22 4.55 -10.72
N LEU A 218 3.19 4.49 -9.82
CA LEU A 218 4.57 4.94 -9.98
C LEU A 218 5.44 3.79 -10.48
N ASN A 219 6.21 4.04 -11.53
CA ASN A 219 7.11 3.03 -12.10
C ASN A 219 8.41 2.96 -11.26
N VAL A 220 8.61 1.86 -10.54
CA VAL A 220 9.89 1.51 -9.91
C VAL A 220 10.81 0.97 -11.00
N ARG A 221 11.99 1.57 -11.20
CA ARG A 221 12.88 1.27 -12.32
C ARG A 221 14.24 0.70 -11.89
N LYS A 222 14.89 -0.04 -12.78
CA LYS A 222 16.19 -0.70 -12.53
C LYS A 222 17.34 0.30 -12.31
N SER A 223 17.22 1.49 -12.87
CA SER A 223 18.14 2.63 -12.71
C SER A 223 17.36 3.95 -12.61
N ALA A 224 18.00 4.99 -12.08
CA ALA A 224 17.49 6.36 -11.96
C ALA A 224 17.33 7.09 -13.32
N SER A 225 16.43 6.60 -14.17
CA SER A 225 16.13 7.14 -15.51
C SER A 225 14.75 6.69 -15.98
N THR A 226 13.99 7.58 -16.62
CA THR A 226 12.69 7.27 -17.24
C THR A 226 12.79 6.25 -18.38
N GLY A 227 13.95 6.13 -19.03
CA GLY A 227 14.23 5.09 -20.03
C GLY A 227 14.71 3.76 -19.46
N SER A 228 14.79 3.60 -18.14
CA SER A 228 15.21 2.34 -17.52
C SER A 228 14.04 1.37 -17.35
N SER A 229 14.30 0.07 -17.51
CA SER A 229 13.31 -1.00 -17.38
C SER A 229 12.55 -0.94 -16.06
N VAL A 230 11.23 -1.05 -16.14
CA VAL A 230 10.34 -1.08 -14.97
C VAL A 230 10.48 -2.43 -14.27
N LEU A 231 10.76 -2.41 -12.96
CA LEU A 231 10.82 -3.58 -12.09
C LEU A 231 9.46 -3.85 -11.42
N ALA A 232 8.74 -2.79 -11.06
CA ALA A 232 7.42 -2.85 -10.43
C ALA A 232 6.62 -1.58 -10.73
N ARG A 233 5.29 -1.64 -10.54
CA ARG A 233 4.41 -0.47 -10.58
C ARG A 233 3.67 -0.37 -9.26
N ILE A 234 3.95 0.69 -8.50
CA ILE A 234 3.49 0.84 -7.11
C ILE A 234 2.45 1.97 -7.00
N PRO A 235 1.28 1.74 -6.39
CA PRO A 235 0.25 2.77 -6.17
C PRO A 235 0.71 3.98 -5.36
N ARG A 236 -0.06 5.06 -5.41
CA ARG A 236 -0.10 6.04 -4.32
C ARG A 236 -0.43 5.34 -3.00
N GLY A 237 0.20 5.80 -1.91
CA GLY A 237 0.10 5.21 -0.58
C GLY A 237 1.07 4.06 -0.30
N THR A 238 1.75 3.52 -1.32
CA THR A 238 2.71 2.42 -1.10
C THR A 238 3.85 2.87 -0.19
N ILE A 239 4.03 2.18 0.94
CA ILE A 239 5.17 2.38 1.84
C ILE A 239 6.44 1.82 1.18
N VAL A 240 7.51 2.60 1.21
CA VAL A 240 8.80 2.27 0.60
C VAL A 240 9.95 2.76 1.47
N SER A 241 11.01 1.98 1.56
CA SER A 241 12.20 2.35 2.31
C SER A 241 13.21 3.05 1.42
N VAL A 242 13.46 4.33 1.63
CA VAL A 242 14.51 5.09 0.94
C VAL A 242 15.88 4.69 1.50
N ILE A 243 16.55 3.80 0.77
CA ILE A 243 17.91 3.31 1.02
C ILE A 243 18.99 4.11 0.26
N GLY A 244 18.62 5.24 -0.33
CA GLY A 244 19.58 6.14 -0.98
C GLY A 244 18.96 7.11 -1.99
N GLU A 245 19.81 7.89 -2.64
CA GLU A 245 19.40 8.96 -3.56
C GLU A 245 20.29 9.01 -4.80
N SER A 246 19.69 9.32 -5.96
CA SER A 246 20.40 9.48 -7.23
C SER A 246 19.76 10.62 -8.05
N GLY A 247 20.25 11.84 -7.85
CA GLY A 247 19.70 13.04 -8.47
C GLY A 247 18.23 13.28 -8.07
N SER A 248 17.35 13.39 -9.06
CA SER A 248 15.89 13.50 -8.88
C SER A 248 15.20 12.17 -8.60
N TRP A 249 15.94 11.11 -8.23
CA TRP A 249 15.39 9.80 -7.87
C TRP A 249 15.76 9.40 -6.44
N TYR A 250 14.83 8.77 -5.72
CA TYR A 250 15.18 7.93 -4.58
C TYR A 250 15.54 6.54 -5.08
N LYS A 251 16.52 5.91 -4.42
CA LYS A 251 16.71 4.47 -4.47
C LYS A 251 15.86 3.88 -3.35
N ILE A 252 14.86 3.10 -3.71
CA ILE A 252 13.94 2.48 -2.75
C ILE A 252 14.15 0.97 -2.65
N ARG A 253 13.90 0.44 -1.47
CA ARG A 253 13.67 -0.97 -1.16
C ARG A 253 12.20 -1.12 -0.77
N LEU A 254 11.52 -2.13 -1.29
CA LEU A 254 10.19 -2.53 -0.84
C LEU A 254 10.03 -4.04 -1.00
N ASN A 255 9.09 -4.63 -0.27
CA ASN A 255 8.55 -5.93 -0.64
C ASN A 255 7.45 -5.72 -1.70
N TYR A 256 7.46 -6.52 -2.76
CA TYR A 256 6.48 -6.47 -3.83
C TYR A 256 6.32 -7.87 -4.41
N MET A 257 5.11 -8.44 -4.29
CA MET A 257 4.79 -9.81 -4.70
C MET A 257 5.77 -10.86 -4.10
N GLY A 258 5.99 -10.78 -2.79
CA GLY A 258 6.88 -11.69 -2.05
C GLY A 258 8.37 -11.59 -2.38
N LYS A 259 8.81 -10.53 -3.07
CA LYS A 259 10.22 -10.30 -3.41
C LYS A 259 10.66 -8.92 -2.94
N THR A 260 11.83 -8.85 -2.28
CA THR A 260 12.48 -7.57 -1.99
C THR A 260 12.98 -6.96 -3.29
N ILE A 261 12.28 -5.95 -3.81
CA ILE A 261 12.69 -5.21 -4.99
C ILE A 261 13.48 -3.99 -4.54
N THR A 262 14.69 -3.86 -5.11
CA THR A 262 15.51 -2.65 -5.00
C THR A 262 15.53 -1.94 -6.35
N GLY A 263 15.04 -0.70 -6.39
CA GLY A 263 14.93 0.07 -7.61
C GLY A 263 14.93 1.57 -7.37
N TYR A 264 14.52 2.33 -8.37
CA TYR A 264 14.50 3.79 -8.33
C TYR A 264 13.13 4.34 -8.71
N VAL A 265 12.73 5.39 -7.99
CA VAL A 265 11.51 6.18 -8.25
C VAL A 265 11.85 7.66 -8.21
N ALA A 266 11.15 8.50 -8.98
CA ALA A 266 11.43 9.94 -8.98
C ALA A 266 10.96 10.57 -7.66
N LYS A 267 11.78 11.47 -7.10
CA LYS A 267 11.61 12.05 -5.75
C LYS A 267 10.33 12.85 -5.58
N GLU A 268 9.86 13.47 -6.66
CA GLU A 268 8.64 14.27 -6.64
C GLU A 268 7.40 13.46 -6.25
N TYR A 269 7.42 12.14 -6.47
CA TYR A 269 6.35 11.19 -6.16
C TYR A 269 6.49 10.48 -4.80
N ILE A 270 7.49 10.84 -3.98
CA ILE A 270 7.77 10.19 -2.70
C ILE A 270 7.93 11.23 -1.60
N THR A 271 7.15 11.09 -0.53
CA THR A 271 7.29 11.92 0.67
C THR A 271 8.09 11.13 1.73
N ILE A 272 9.23 11.69 2.16
CA ILE A 272 9.99 11.19 3.31
C ILE A 272 9.52 11.94 4.55
N ASN A 273 8.90 11.21 5.47
CA ASN A 273 8.77 11.64 6.86
C ASN A 273 9.68 10.76 7.72
N LYS A 274 10.29 11.33 8.76
CA LYS A 274 10.88 10.48 9.81
C LYS A 274 9.68 9.85 10.52
N LYS A 275 9.56 8.53 10.50
CA LYS A 275 8.65 7.81 11.41
C LYS A 275 8.87 8.35 12.84
N PRO A 276 7.81 8.73 13.58
CA PRO A 276 7.95 9.00 15.02
C PRO A 276 8.65 7.82 15.68
N ALA A 277 9.40 8.06 16.76
CA ALA A 277 9.92 6.93 17.54
C ALA A 277 8.73 6.13 18.09
N ASP A 278 8.95 4.84 18.41
CA ASP A 278 7.87 4.00 18.91
C ASP A 278 7.19 4.65 20.13
N ASN A 279 5.86 4.59 20.16
CA ASN A 279 4.99 5.19 21.18
C ASN A 279 5.14 6.72 21.36
N THR A 280 5.71 7.42 20.38
CA THR A 280 5.74 8.89 20.34
C THR A 280 4.50 9.45 19.64
N PRO A 281 3.80 10.46 20.20
CA PRO A 281 2.70 11.14 19.51
C PRO A 281 3.09 11.66 18.12
N VAL A 282 2.22 11.45 17.13
CA VAL A 282 2.23 12.28 15.90
C VAL A 282 1.71 13.66 16.29
N SER A 283 2.35 14.72 15.82
CA SER A 283 1.84 16.08 16.03
C SER A 283 0.67 16.40 15.09
N ASN A 284 -0.24 17.28 15.51
CA ASN A 284 -1.35 17.74 14.67
C ASN A 284 -0.90 18.27 13.29
N ALA A 285 0.29 18.86 13.20
CA ALA A 285 0.87 19.34 11.94
C ALA A 285 1.28 18.19 11.00
N GLU A 286 1.90 17.13 11.55
CA GLU A 286 2.21 15.91 10.79
C GLU A 286 0.94 15.13 10.43
N PHE A 287 -0.05 15.09 11.32
CA PHE A 287 -1.33 14.44 11.05
C PHE A 287 -2.15 15.15 9.98
N SER A 288 -2.14 16.49 9.94
CA SER A 288 -2.75 17.26 8.85
C SER A 288 -2.20 16.86 7.47
N ALA A 289 -0.89 16.61 7.38
CA ALA A 289 -0.27 16.09 6.16
C ALA A 289 -0.70 14.66 5.82
N ILE A 290 -0.98 13.81 6.82
CA ILE A 290 -1.55 12.46 6.63
C ILE A 290 -2.99 12.53 6.14
N LEU A 291 -3.84 13.37 6.75
CA LEU A 291 -5.24 13.58 6.33
C LEU A 291 -5.37 14.06 4.89
N SER A 292 -4.39 14.82 4.37
CA SER A 292 -4.41 15.30 2.99
C SER A 292 -4.41 14.18 1.93
N ALA A 293 -3.93 12.98 2.28
CA ALA A 293 -3.96 11.80 1.40
C ALA A 293 -5.35 11.14 1.29
N PHE A 294 -6.24 11.40 2.25
CA PHE A 294 -7.61 10.87 2.32
C PHE A 294 -8.66 11.82 1.70
N PRO A 295 -9.78 11.29 1.15
CA PRO A 295 -10.95 12.10 0.78
C PRO A 295 -11.58 12.79 2.00
N GLU A 296 -12.29 13.90 1.78
CA GLU A 296 -12.91 14.69 2.86
C GLU A 296 -13.85 13.85 3.74
N SER A 297 -14.64 12.96 3.14
CA SER A 297 -15.59 12.07 3.82
C SER A 297 -14.96 11.02 4.76
N TYR A 298 -13.64 11.00 4.91
CA TYR A 298 -12.90 10.20 5.90
C TYR A 298 -12.35 11.05 7.07
N ARG A 299 -12.16 12.37 6.87
CA ARG A 299 -11.24 13.18 7.69
C ARG A 299 -11.71 13.41 9.12
N ALA A 300 -12.99 13.71 9.31
CA ALA A 300 -13.56 13.94 10.65
C ALA A 300 -13.36 12.73 11.58
N SER A 301 -13.68 11.53 11.09
CA SER A 301 -13.54 10.28 11.85
C SER A 301 -12.07 9.96 12.17
N LEU A 302 -11.17 10.15 11.20
CA LEU A 302 -9.73 9.98 11.41
C LEU A 302 -9.16 11.00 12.40
N GLN A 303 -9.65 12.24 12.41
CA GLN A 303 -9.25 13.27 13.39
C GLN A 303 -9.74 12.94 14.79
N ALA A 304 -10.98 12.48 14.96
CA ALA A 304 -11.48 12.01 16.27
C ALA A 304 -10.63 10.85 16.81
N LEU A 305 -10.28 9.90 15.94
CA LEU A 305 -9.38 8.79 16.27
C LEU A 305 -7.96 9.26 16.65
N HIS A 306 -7.36 10.17 15.89
CA HIS A 306 -6.02 10.70 16.20
C HIS A 306 -6.00 11.50 17.51
N ASN A 307 -7.05 12.30 17.78
CA ASN A 307 -7.19 13.03 19.04
C ASN A 307 -7.24 12.07 20.25
N THR A 308 -7.86 10.91 20.08
CA THR A 308 -7.98 9.89 21.15
C THR A 308 -6.71 9.03 21.27
N TYR A 309 -6.07 8.73 20.13
CA TYR A 309 -4.91 7.86 20.03
C TYR A 309 -3.81 8.50 19.17
N PRO A 310 -3.04 9.48 19.70
CA PRO A 310 -2.01 10.18 18.92
C PRO A 310 -0.81 9.29 18.55
N ASN A 311 -0.72 8.09 19.15
CA ASN A 311 0.26 7.07 18.81
C ASN A 311 -0.17 6.17 17.64
N TRP A 312 -1.41 6.26 17.16
CA TRP A 312 -1.85 5.51 15.98
C TRP A 312 -1.36 6.18 14.68
N ARG A 313 -1.30 5.39 13.60
CA ARG A 313 -0.82 5.79 12.26
C ARG A 313 -1.85 5.36 11.23
N PHE A 314 -2.19 6.26 10.31
CA PHE A 314 -3.24 6.04 9.32
C PHE A 314 -2.64 6.19 7.92
N GLN A 315 -2.84 5.19 7.06
CA GLN A 315 -2.23 5.09 5.74
C GLN A 315 -3.33 4.91 4.68
N ALA A 316 -3.45 5.86 3.75
CA ALA A 316 -4.41 5.80 2.66
C ALA A 316 -3.91 4.86 1.54
N VAL A 317 -4.50 3.68 1.42
CA VAL A 317 -4.22 2.72 0.35
C VAL A 317 -5.17 3.00 -0.82
N LEU A 318 -4.69 3.71 -1.85
CA LEU A 318 -5.48 3.87 -3.07
C LEU A 318 -5.66 2.51 -3.75
N THR A 319 -6.89 2.03 -3.84
CA THR A 319 -7.21 0.83 -4.64
C THR A 319 -7.04 1.14 -6.14
N ASN A 320 -7.31 2.39 -6.54
CA ASN A 320 -7.47 2.86 -7.92
C ASN A 320 -8.62 2.15 -8.66
N LEU A 321 -9.50 1.47 -7.93
CA LEU A 321 -10.66 0.77 -8.45
C LEU A 321 -11.88 1.70 -8.36
N ASP A 322 -12.72 1.67 -9.40
CA ASP A 322 -14.03 2.32 -9.40
C ASP A 322 -14.98 1.59 -8.45
N TRP A 323 -15.66 2.35 -7.59
CA TRP A 323 -16.54 1.82 -6.55
C TRP A 323 -17.63 0.90 -7.10
N ASN A 324 -18.39 1.36 -8.11
CA ASN A 324 -19.50 0.59 -8.69
C ASN A 324 -18.99 -0.72 -9.32
N THR A 325 -17.85 -0.67 -10.00
CA THR A 325 -17.16 -1.83 -10.57
C THR A 325 -16.74 -2.83 -9.49
N VAL A 326 -16.22 -2.37 -8.35
CA VAL A 326 -15.86 -3.25 -7.22
C VAL A 326 -17.10 -3.91 -6.62
N ILE A 327 -18.14 -3.13 -6.30
CA ILE A 327 -19.37 -3.68 -5.72
C ILE A 327 -20.04 -4.67 -6.67
N ALA A 328 -20.05 -4.42 -7.98
CA ALA A 328 -20.56 -5.37 -8.97
C ALA A 328 -19.76 -6.70 -8.98
N ASN A 329 -18.43 -6.64 -8.92
CA ASN A 329 -17.59 -7.84 -8.87
C ASN A 329 -17.77 -8.62 -7.55
N GLU A 330 -17.89 -7.92 -6.42
CA GLU A 330 -18.04 -8.51 -5.09
C GLU A 330 -19.46 -9.04 -4.81
N SER A 331 -20.48 -8.50 -5.48
CA SER A 331 -21.88 -8.96 -5.39
C SER A 331 -22.18 -10.24 -6.17
N VAL A 332 -21.17 -10.93 -6.71
CA VAL A 332 -21.32 -12.23 -7.36
C VAL A 332 -21.78 -13.28 -6.34
N VAL A 333 -22.83 -14.01 -6.70
CA VAL A 333 -23.46 -15.05 -5.87
C VAL A 333 -22.43 -16.04 -5.33
N GLY A 334 -22.40 -16.22 -4.02
CA GLY A 334 -21.46 -17.09 -3.29
C GLY A 334 -20.16 -16.43 -2.84
N ARG A 335 -19.73 -15.29 -3.42
CA ARG A 335 -18.46 -14.63 -3.03
C ARG A 335 -18.54 -13.97 -1.64
N ASN A 336 -19.66 -13.29 -1.39
CA ASN A 336 -19.97 -12.67 -0.10
C ASN A 336 -21.25 -13.30 0.47
N VAL A 337 -21.15 -13.83 1.69
CA VAL A 337 -22.25 -14.52 2.39
C VAL A 337 -22.38 -14.04 3.83
N MET A 338 -23.52 -14.31 4.45
CA MET A 338 -23.72 -14.16 5.91
C MET A 338 -24.70 -15.22 6.44
N GLN A 339 -24.72 -15.43 7.76
CA GLN A 339 -25.68 -16.33 8.39
C GLN A 339 -27.06 -15.68 8.52
N SER A 340 -28.11 -16.44 8.19
CA SER A 340 -29.49 -16.12 8.53
C SER A 340 -30.16 -17.34 9.15
N ASN A 341 -31.02 -17.14 10.15
CA ASN A 341 -31.89 -18.19 10.67
C ASN A 341 -33.21 -18.32 9.87
N TYR A 342 -33.31 -17.75 8.67
CA TYR A 342 -34.44 -18.00 7.77
C TYR A 342 -34.66 -19.53 7.58
N PRO A 343 -35.88 -20.09 7.80
CA PRO A 343 -37.17 -19.45 8.10
C PRO A 343 -37.55 -19.34 9.60
N ARG A 344 -36.73 -19.85 10.52
CA ARG A 344 -36.96 -19.86 11.98
C ARG A 344 -36.21 -18.70 12.67
N GLY A 345 -36.58 -17.48 12.31
CA GLY A 345 -35.87 -16.27 12.74
C GLY A 345 -35.80 -16.09 14.27
N THR A 346 -34.58 -15.95 14.78
CA THR A 346 -34.28 -15.24 16.03
C THR A 346 -33.64 -13.89 15.66
N ALA A 347 -33.82 -12.87 16.49
CA ALA A 347 -33.46 -11.48 16.16
C ALA A 347 -31.94 -11.22 15.97
N SER A 348 -31.09 -12.21 16.24
CA SER A 348 -29.63 -12.07 16.26
C SER A 348 -28.91 -12.32 14.92
N LEU A 349 -29.62 -12.73 13.86
CA LEU A 349 -29.04 -13.04 12.54
C LEU A 349 -29.73 -12.26 11.40
N ALA A 350 -29.16 -12.36 10.19
CA ALA A 350 -29.53 -11.50 9.06
C ALA A 350 -31.00 -11.59 8.62
N PRO A 351 -31.69 -10.46 8.39
CA PRO A 351 -33.05 -10.43 7.85
C PRO A 351 -33.08 -10.65 6.33
N PHE A 352 -34.27 -10.88 5.77
CA PHE A 352 -34.49 -11.03 4.32
C PHE A 352 -33.86 -9.92 3.49
N SER A 353 -33.99 -8.66 3.93
CA SER A 353 -33.51 -7.49 3.20
C SER A 353 -31.98 -7.38 3.10
N TYR A 354 -31.23 -8.30 3.73
CA TYR A 354 -29.78 -8.40 3.61
C TYR A 354 -29.35 -9.50 2.63
N LEU A 355 -30.24 -10.45 2.31
CA LEU A 355 -29.96 -11.58 1.44
C LEU A 355 -30.13 -11.21 -0.04
N SER A 356 -29.43 -11.93 -0.92
CA SER A 356 -29.49 -11.73 -2.38
C SER A 356 -30.63 -12.51 -3.01
N THR A 357 -31.46 -11.82 -3.78
CA THR A 357 -32.51 -12.43 -4.62
C THR A 357 -32.08 -12.62 -6.07
N ALA A 358 -30.78 -12.44 -6.36
CA ALA A 358 -30.20 -12.67 -7.68
C ALA A 358 -30.33 -14.13 -8.13
N SER A 359 -30.25 -14.36 -9.45
CA SER A 359 -30.33 -15.71 -10.04
C SER A 359 -29.27 -16.64 -9.42
N GLY A 360 -29.70 -17.82 -8.95
CA GLY A 360 -28.85 -18.78 -8.25
C GLY A 360 -28.57 -18.46 -6.77
N ALA A 361 -29.10 -17.36 -6.22
CA ALA A 361 -29.10 -17.07 -4.77
C ALA A 361 -30.47 -17.35 -4.13
N TYR A 362 -31.57 -17.17 -4.86
CA TYR A 362 -32.94 -17.36 -4.39
C TYR A 362 -33.83 -18.01 -5.45
N ASN A 363 -34.69 -18.94 -5.02
CA ASN A 363 -35.69 -19.60 -5.86
C ASN A 363 -37.09 -19.01 -5.58
N TRP A 364 -37.47 -18.06 -6.41
CA TRP A 364 -38.75 -17.35 -6.36
C TRP A 364 -39.98 -18.27 -6.45
N GLY A 365 -39.88 -19.40 -7.15
CA GLY A 365 -40.97 -20.39 -7.26
C GLY A 365 -41.08 -21.38 -6.09
N LYS A 366 -40.17 -21.30 -5.10
CA LYS A 366 -40.13 -22.19 -3.92
C LYS A 366 -39.92 -21.46 -2.58
N ASP A 367 -39.85 -20.13 -2.58
CA ASP A 367 -39.52 -19.29 -1.42
C ASP A 367 -38.27 -19.75 -0.61
N THR A 368 -37.21 -20.16 -1.33
CA THR A 368 -36.00 -20.73 -0.72
C THR A 368 -34.72 -20.06 -1.19
N TYR A 369 -33.85 -19.66 -0.25
CA TYR A 369 -32.50 -19.20 -0.55
C TYR A 369 -31.55 -20.39 -0.71
N THR A 370 -30.62 -20.29 -1.66
CA THR A 370 -29.59 -21.30 -1.90
C THR A 370 -28.48 -21.17 -0.86
N VAL A 371 -28.38 -22.16 0.05
CA VAL A 371 -27.26 -22.30 0.99
C VAL A 371 -25.93 -22.33 0.21
N LYS A 372 -24.91 -21.64 0.71
CA LYS A 372 -23.58 -21.54 0.10
C LYS A 372 -22.46 -22.14 0.96
N ASP A 373 -22.67 -22.21 2.27
CA ASP A 373 -21.73 -22.78 3.23
C ASP A 373 -22.53 -23.29 4.46
N GLY A 374 -22.00 -24.29 5.15
CA GLY A 374 -22.64 -24.96 6.30
C GLY A 374 -24.11 -25.32 6.05
N ALA A 375 -24.97 -24.96 7.01
CA ALA A 375 -26.42 -25.17 6.93
C ALA A 375 -27.23 -23.88 6.69
N ASN A 376 -26.65 -22.69 6.97
CA ASN A 376 -27.41 -21.44 7.08
C ASN A 376 -26.68 -20.18 6.55
N TRP A 377 -25.62 -20.34 5.75
CA TRP A 377 -24.97 -19.22 5.08
C TRP A 377 -25.57 -18.98 3.68
N TYR A 378 -25.95 -17.74 3.41
CA TYR A 378 -26.59 -17.32 2.16
C TYR A 378 -25.86 -16.13 1.54
N SER A 379 -25.93 -15.99 0.22
CA SER A 379 -25.36 -14.82 -0.48
C SER A 379 -26.05 -13.52 -0.06
N VAL A 380 -25.27 -12.48 0.21
CA VAL A 380 -25.79 -11.14 0.57
C VAL A 380 -26.04 -10.28 -0.66
N ASN A 381 -26.97 -9.32 -0.57
CA ASN A 381 -27.18 -8.37 -1.66
C ASN A 381 -26.10 -7.28 -1.72
N SER A 382 -26.06 -6.58 -2.85
CA SER A 382 -25.04 -5.57 -3.16
C SER A 382 -25.01 -4.39 -2.19
N GLN A 383 -26.10 -4.06 -1.50
CA GLN A 383 -26.13 -2.98 -0.53
C GLN A 383 -25.45 -3.37 0.80
N VAL A 384 -25.57 -4.64 1.20
CA VAL A 384 -24.80 -5.20 2.33
C VAL A 384 -23.31 -5.31 1.99
N VAL A 385 -22.97 -5.73 0.76
CA VAL A 385 -21.59 -5.70 0.28
C VAL A 385 -21.03 -4.27 0.32
N ALA A 386 -21.77 -3.30 -0.22
CA ALA A 386 -21.38 -1.88 -0.21
C ALA A 386 -21.16 -1.34 1.20
N HIS A 387 -22.00 -1.71 2.18
CA HIS A 387 -21.79 -1.31 3.58
C HIS A 387 -20.48 -1.85 4.16
N TYR A 388 -20.24 -3.17 4.06
CA TYR A 388 -19.03 -3.79 4.61
C TYR A 388 -17.75 -3.47 3.83
N MET A 389 -17.87 -2.99 2.59
CA MET A 389 -16.75 -2.51 1.78
C MET A 389 -16.47 -1.00 1.89
N ASP A 390 -17.31 -0.23 2.58
CA ASP A 390 -17.12 1.22 2.72
C ASP A 390 -16.36 1.50 4.03
N PRO A 391 -15.06 1.87 3.97
CA PRO A 391 -14.26 1.96 5.18
C PRO A 391 -14.76 3.01 6.17
N ARG A 392 -15.50 4.02 5.67
CA ARG A 392 -16.05 5.14 6.45
C ARG A 392 -17.02 4.68 7.54
N ASN A 393 -17.72 3.56 7.33
CA ASN A 393 -18.59 2.94 8.34
C ASN A 393 -17.83 2.46 9.59
N PHE A 394 -16.51 2.25 9.49
CA PHE A 394 -15.70 1.57 10.50
C PHE A 394 -14.53 2.42 11.02
N LEU A 395 -14.49 3.72 10.72
CA LEU A 395 -13.47 4.66 11.23
C LEU A 395 -13.80 5.14 12.65
N ASN A 396 -14.01 4.19 13.57
CA ASN A 396 -14.23 4.43 15.00
C ASN A 396 -13.22 3.64 15.84
N ASP A 397 -13.16 3.87 17.15
CA ASP A 397 -12.15 3.30 18.05
C ASP A 397 -12.18 1.76 18.13
N THR A 398 -13.29 1.15 17.74
CA THR A 398 -13.64 -0.25 17.98
C THR A 398 -13.55 -1.09 16.70
N ASP A 399 -13.96 -0.55 15.56
CA ASP A 399 -14.14 -1.29 14.30
C ASP A 399 -13.02 -1.09 13.26
N ILE A 400 -12.13 -0.10 13.47
CA ILE A 400 -11.01 0.23 12.55
C ILE A 400 -9.97 -0.90 12.43
N PHE A 401 -9.94 -1.83 13.39
CA PHE A 401 -8.94 -2.90 13.47
C PHE A 401 -9.00 -3.92 12.33
N GLN A 402 -10.07 -3.93 11.53
CA GLN A 402 -10.10 -4.64 10.25
C GLN A 402 -9.05 -4.11 9.24
N PHE A 403 -8.56 -2.89 9.44
CA PHE A 403 -7.52 -2.22 8.65
C PHE A 403 -6.13 -2.25 9.32
N GLU A 404 -5.96 -2.88 10.49
CA GLU A 404 -4.64 -3.00 11.14
C GLU A 404 -3.66 -3.72 10.20
N THR A 405 -2.45 -3.18 10.05
CA THR A 405 -1.43 -3.77 9.18
C THR A 405 -0.90 -5.07 9.76
N LEU A 406 -0.97 -6.13 8.96
CA LEU A 406 -0.48 -7.45 9.29
C LEU A 406 1.00 -7.66 8.90
N SER A 407 1.70 -6.62 8.45
CA SER A 407 3.13 -6.64 8.11
C SER A 407 4.02 -6.38 9.31
N TYR A 408 5.24 -6.93 9.27
CA TYR A 408 6.29 -6.58 10.22
C TYR A 408 6.72 -5.13 10.02
N ASP A 409 7.10 -4.51 11.14
CA ASP A 409 7.62 -3.17 11.24
C ASP A 409 8.50 -3.05 12.50
N ASP A 410 9.53 -2.19 12.48
CA ASP A 410 10.52 -2.10 13.56
C ASP A 410 10.03 -1.34 14.83
N SER A 411 8.75 -0.92 14.91
CA SER A 411 8.14 -0.44 16.16
C SER A 411 7.33 -1.50 16.92
N HIS A 412 7.29 -2.74 16.46
CA HIS A 412 6.68 -3.81 17.27
C HIS A 412 7.56 -4.12 18.49
N SER A 413 6.99 -4.02 19.70
CA SER A 413 7.68 -4.34 20.96
C SER A 413 7.41 -5.78 21.42
N VAL A 414 8.44 -6.43 21.97
CA VAL A 414 8.30 -7.73 22.63
C VAL A 414 7.37 -7.66 23.85
N ASP A 415 7.23 -6.50 24.50
CA ASP A 415 6.40 -6.32 25.70
C ASP A 415 4.90 -6.40 25.38
N VAL A 416 4.50 -5.94 24.18
CA VAL A 416 3.13 -6.08 23.67
C VAL A 416 2.84 -7.54 23.32
N VAL A 417 3.79 -8.25 22.68
CA VAL A 417 3.68 -9.70 22.45
C VAL A 417 3.57 -10.46 23.78
N GLN A 418 4.43 -10.15 24.75
CA GLN A 418 4.40 -10.74 26.09
C GLN A 418 3.04 -10.48 26.76
N SER A 419 2.47 -9.29 26.61
CA SER A 419 1.15 -8.92 27.13
C SER A 419 0.01 -9.71 26.48
N ILE A 420 0.06 -9.97 25.17
CA ILE A 420 -0.92 -10.83 24.46
C ILE A 420 -0.88 -12.27 24.99
N LEU A 421 0.33 -12.79 25.24
CA LEU A 421 0.59 -14.16 25.69
C LEU A 421 0.42 -14.36 27.20
N ASN A 422 0.37 -13.30 28.01
CA ASN A 422 0.46 -13.36 29.48
C ASN A 422 -0.59 -14.22 30.19
N ASN A 423 -1.74 -14.45 29.56
CA ASN A 423 -2.82 -15.33 30.05
C ASN A 423 -2.96 -16.58 29.15
N THR A 424 -1.85 -17.18 28.75
CA THR A 424 -1.78 -18.41 27.94
C THR A 424 -0.63 -19.32 28.38
N PHE A 425 -0.63 -20.59 27.93
CA PHE A 425 0.51 -21.49 28.10
C PHE A 425 1.83 -20.95 27.50
N MET A 426 1.73 -20.01 26.56
CA MET A 426 2.86 -19.34 25.92
C MET A 426 3.38 -18.12 26.68
N LYS A 427 2.91 -17.85 27.91
CA LYS A 427 3.42 -16.75 28.76
C LYS A 427 4.95 -16.81 28.96
N GLY A 428 5.51 -18.01 29.07
CA GLY A 428 6.86 -18.23 29.57
C GLY A 428 7.90 -18.60 28.50
N LYS A 429 8.69 -19.61 28.83
CA LYS A 429 9.72 -20.20 27.97
C LYS A 429 9.31 -21.63 27.59
N TYR A 430 9.70 -22.09 26.41
CA TYR A 430 9.71 -23.51 26.05
C TYR A 430 11.09 -24.12 26.30
N SER A 431 11.11 -25.43 26.54
CA SER A 431 12.32 -26.26 26.54
C SER A 431 11.91 -27.69 26.17
N VAL A 432 12.36 -28.19 25.03
CA VAL A 432 11.95 -29.51 24.49
C VAL A 432 13.15 -30.22 23.86
N LYS A 433 13.13 -31.55 23.76
CA LYS A 433 14.03 -32.25 22.83
C LYS A 433 13.48 -32.11 21.40
N ASP A 434 14.30 -31.61 20.49
CA ASP A 434 13.99 -31.53 19.07
C ASP A 434 13.98 -32.94 18.45
N SER A 435 12.87 -33.29 17.79
CA SER A 435 12.61 -34.67 17.36
C SER A 435 13.42 -35.13 16.13
N ALA A 436 14.12 -34.25 15.42
CA ALA A 436 15.03 -34.62 14.34
C ALA A 436 16.49 -34.72 14.79
N THR A 437 16.89 -34.00 15.84
CA THR A 437 18.30 -33.89 16.26
C THR A 437 18.59 -34.45 17.66
N GLY A 438 17.55 -34.77 18.45
CA GLY A 438 17.66 -35.25 19.83
C GLY A 438 18.12 -34.20 20.85
N LYS A 439 18.57 -33.03 20.40
CA LYS A 439 19.12 -31.94 21.22
C LYS A 439 18.01 -31.13 21.90
N THR A 440 18.30 -30.61 23.08
CA THR A 440 17.40 -29.68 23.77
C THR A 440 17.37 -28.33 23.03
N VAL A 441 16.18 -27.83 22.74
CA VAL A 441 15.89 -26.52 22.15
C VAL A 441 14.98 -25.74 23.10
N SER A 442 15.42 -24.54 23.49
CA SER A 442 14.76 -23.72 24.51
C SER A 442 14.72 -22.25 24.10
N GLY A 443 13.75 -21.48 24.58
CA GLY A 443 13.61 -20.05 24.26
C GLY A 443 12.36 -19.42 24.86
N SER A 444 12.20 -18.10 24.66
CA SER A 444 10.96 -17.37 25.02
C SER A 444 9.97 -17.44 23.86
N TYR A 445 8.69 -17.70 24.16
CA TYR A 445 7.63 -17.63 23.16
C TYR A 445 7.50 -16.21 22.56
N ALA A 446 7.55 -15.17 23.40
CA ALA A 446 7.45 -13.78 22.93
C ALA A 446 8.59 -13.42 21.95
N GLN A 447 9.82 -13.86 22.23
CA GLN A 447 10.94 -13.69 21.29
C GLN A 447 10.77 -14.54 20.02
N ALA A 448 10.26 -15.77 20.12
CA ALA A 448 9.97 -16.60 18.94
C ALA A 448 8.92 -15.94 18.02
N PHE A 449 7.90 -15.28 18.57
CA PHE A 449 6.94 -14.49 17.77
C PHE A 449 7.55 -13.21 17.17
N MET A 450 8.42 -12.50 17.89
CA MET A 450 9.15 -11.35 17.35
C MET A 450 10.08 -11.74 16.19
N GLU A 451 10.84 -12.83 16.34
CA GLU A 451 11.66 -13.39 15.27
C GLU A 451 10.83 -13.92 14.10
N ALA A 452 9.70 -14.60 14.38
CA ALA A 452 8.77 -15.07 13.36
C ALA A 452 8.23 -13.91 12.51
N GLY A 453 7.80 -12.82 13.15
CA GLY A 453 7.39 -11.61 12.45
C GLY A 453 8.52 -11.03 11.59
N LYS A 454 9.71 -10.84 12.17
CA LYS A 454 10.88 -10.26 11.50
C LYS A 454 11.41 -11.09 10.32
N LYS A 455 11.35 -12.43 10.41
CA LYS A 455 11.71 -13.36 9.32
C LYS A 455 10.65 -13.38 8.21
N SER A 456 9.39 -13.54 8.59
CA SER A 456 8.27 -13.75 7.65
C SER A 456 7.80 -12.46 6.96
N GLY A 457 8.04 -11.30 7.59
CA GLY A 457 7.46 -10.02 7.18
C GLY A 457 6.07 -9.76 7.77
N ALA A 458 5.65 -10.48 8.83
CA ALA A 458 4.34 -10.32 9.47
C ALA A 458 4.38 -9.58 10.84
N ASN A 459 3.26 -8.95 11.18
CA ASN A 459 3.03 -8.30 12.48
C ASN A 459 3.07 -9.36 13.60
N PRO A 460 4.00 -9.28 14.56
CA PRO A 460 4.16 -10.28 15.62
C PRO A 460 3.02 -10.22 16.67
N TYR A 461 2.33 -9.09 16.82
CA TYR A 461 1.13 -8.97 17.66
C TYR A 461 0.00 -9.82 17.05
N PHE A 462 -0.23 -9.67 15.75
CA PHE A 462 -1.18 -10.50 14.98
C PHE A 462 -0.81 -11.99 15.06
N LEU A 463 0.46 -12.37 14.88
CA LEU A 463 0.88 -13.77 14.98
C LEU A 463 0.58 -14.36 16.36
N ALA A 464 0.89 -13.63 17.44
CA ALA A 464 0.63 -14.07 18.81
C ALA A 464 -0.87 -14.12 19.15
N ALA A 465 -1.63 -13.11 18.75
CA ALA A 465 -3.08 -13.04 18.97
C ALA A 465 -3.82 -14.11 18.19
N ARG A 466 -3.45 -14.32 16.92
CA ARG A 466 -4.00 -15.38 16.08
C ARG A 466 -3.64 -16.76 16.61
N CYS A 467 -2.38 -17.02 16.99
CA CYS A 467 -2.00 -18.29 17.60
C CYS A 467 -2.88 -18.60 18.84
N LYS A 468 -3.07 -17.62 19.73
CA LYS A 468 -3.97 -17.74 20.90
C LYS A 468 -5.43 -18.04 20.54
N GLN A 469 -5.93 -17.56 19.40
CA GLN A 469 -7.26 -17.88 18.87
C GLN A 469 -7.31 -19.30 18.27
N GLU A 470 -6.29 -19.69 17.50
CA GLU A 470 -6.18 -20.99 16.82
C GLU A 470 -6.02 -22.18 17.78
N VAL A 471 -5.22 -22.03 18.84
CA VAL A 471 -4.89 -23.15 19.76
C VAL A 471 -5.42 -22.98 21.18
N GLY A 472 -6.08 -21.86 21.46
CA GLY A 472 -6.67 -21.54 22.76
C GLY A 472 -5.65 -21.18 23.86
N ALA A 473 -6.13 -20.54 24.93
CA ALA A 473 -5.28 -20.09 26.04
C ALA A 473 -4.54 -21.23 26.77
N LYS A 474 -5.17 -22.42 26.88
CA LYS A 474 -4.56 -23.60 27.50
C LYS A 474 -3.66 -24.41 26.54
N GLY A 475 -3.59 -24.04 25.26
CA GLY A 475 -2.99 -24.85 24.21
C GLY A 475 -3.87 -26.03 23.81
N SER A 476 -3.40 -26.78 22.80
CA SER A 476 -4.18 -27.82 22.15
C SER A 476 -3.33 -29.08 21.88
N ASN A 477 -3.99 -30.12 21.34
CA ASN A 477 -3.30 -31.30 20.82
C ASN A 477 -2.36 -31.01 19.63
N SER A 478 -2.53 -29.88 18.90
CA SER A 478 -1.59 -29.47 17.85
C SER A 478 -0.33 -28.80 18.42
N THR A 479 -0.34 -28.29 19.66
CA THR A 479 0.84 -27.66 20.29
C THR A 479 1.51 -28.48 21.40
N SER A 480 0.94 -29.62 21.79
CA SER A 480 1.42 -30.42 22.92
C SER A 480 2.73 -31.18 22.68
N GLY A 481 3.08 -31.44 21.41
CA GLY A 481 4.21 -32.32 21.04
C GLY A 481 4.03 -33.79 21.42
N ASN A 482 2.86 -34.20 21.95
CA ASN A 482 2.62 -35.54 22.51
C ASN A 482 1.48 -36.31 21.83
N TYR A 483 0.92 -35.77 20.74
CA TYR A 483 -0.15 -36.41 19.99
C TYR A 483 0.31 -37.73 19.34
N SER A 484 -0.51 -38.78 19.42
CA SER A 484 -0.16 -40.13 18.95
C SER A 484 0.14 -40.15 17.44
N GLY A 485 1.17 -40.91 17.03
CA GLY A 485 1.70 -40.92 15.65
C GLY A 485 2.51 -39.67 15.23
N TYR A 486 2.46 -38.60 16.02
CA TYR A 486 3.06 -37.29 15.73
C TYR A 486 3.86 -36.71 16.91
N LYS A 487 4.34 -37.58 17.81
CA LYS A 487 5.16 -37.18 18.97
C LYS A 487 6.41 -36.40 18.52
N GLY A 488 6.65 -35.26 19.16
CA GLY A 488 7.72 -34.33 18.82
C GLY A 488 7.43 -33.42 17.62
N ILE A 489 6.23 -33.40 17.08
CA ILE A 489 5.79 -32.46 16.03
C ILE A 489 4.81 -31.44 16.62
N TYR A 490 4.88 -30.19 16.16
CA TYR A 490 4.12 -29.07 16.68
C TYR A 490 3.50 -28.24 15.55
N ASN A 491 2.31 -27.67 15.76
CA ASN A 491 1.65 -26.76 14.83
C ASN A 491 0.86 -25.69 15.61
N TYR A 492 1.35 -24.44 15.58
CA TYR A 492 0.85 -23.34 16.41
C TYR A 492 -0.24 -22.48 15.73
N TYR A 493 -0.63 -22.80 14.50
CA TYR A 493 -1.64 -22.05 13.73
C TYR A 493 -2.60 -22.97 12.95
N ASN A 494 -2.69 -24.24 13.36
CA ASN A 494 -3.49 -25.29 12.70
C ASN A 494 -3.29 -25.45 11.17
N ILE A 495 -2.17 -25.00 10.61
CA ILE A 495 -1.95 -24.98 9.15
C ILE A 495 -1.98 -26.42 8.61
N GLY A 496 -2.81 -26.66 7.59
CA GLY A 496 -3.04 -28.00 7.03
C GLY A 496 -4.07 -28.84 7.78
N ALA A 497 -4.70 -28.32 8.83
CA ALA A 497 -5.98 -28.84 9.29
C ALA A 497 -7.07 -28.55 8.25
N SER A 498 -8.07 -29.43 8.16
CA SER A 498 -9.31 -29.21 7.41
C SER A 498 -10.46 -29.93 8.11
N ASP A 499 -11.69 -29.49 7.82
CA ASP A 499 -12.90 -29.89 8.52
C ASP A 499 -13.20 -31.40 8.49
N GLY A 500 -14.12 -31.80 9.37
CA GLY A 500 -14.42 -33.20 9.65
C GLY A 500 -13.49 -33.81 10.72
N THR A 501 -13.59 -35.13 10.89
CA THR A 501 -12.78 -35.86 11.89
C THR A 501 -11.28 -35.75 11.60
N ASN A 502 -10.48 -35.83 12.66
CA ASN A 502 -9.01 -35.83 12.62
C ASN A 502 -8.31 -34.56 12.11
N ALA A 503 -8.97 -33.39 12.15
CA ALA A 503 -8.37 -32.09 11.76
C ALA A 503 -6.97 -31.83 12.35
N VAL A 504 -6.75 -32.14 13.65
CA VAL A 504 -5.43 -32.03 14.31
C VAL A 504 -4.37 -32.93 13.67
N ALA A 505 -4.72 -34.18 13.34
CA ALA A 505 -3.79 -35.12 12.72
C ALA A 505 -3.40 -34.68 11.29
N LYS A 506 -4.34 -34.10 10.52
CA LYS A 506 -4.06 -33.50 9.20
C LYS A 506 -3.03 -32.36 9.33
N GLY A 507 -3.26 -31.43 10.26
CA GLY A 507 -2.33 -30.32 10.55
C GLY A 507 -0.96 -30.77 11.06
N LEU A 508 -0.88 -31.85 11.84
CA LEU A 508 0.39 -32.43 12.28
C LEU A 508 1.10 -33.22 11.17
N SER A 509 0.36 -33.81 10.21
CA SER A 509 0.94 -34.43 9.00
C SER A 509 1.59 -33.41 8.07
N PHE A 510 0.93 -32.27 7.85
CA PHE A 510 1.53 -31.13 7.16
C PHE A 510 2.80 -30.62 7.86
N ALA A 511 2.79 -30.56 9.19
CA ALA A 511 3.92 -30.11 10.02
C ALA A 511 5.11 -31.10 10.05
N LYS A 512 4.84 -32.41 9.92
CA LYS A 512 5.82 -33.51 9.97
C LYS A 512 6.66 -33.65 8.69
N SER A 513 6.30 -32.99 7.60
CA SER A 513 6.87 -33.24 6.27
C SER A 513 7.20 -31.96 5.47
N GLY A 514 8.11 -32.09 4.51
CA GLY A 514 8.53 -31.01 3.60
C GLY A 514 9.72 -30.16 4.08
N THR A 515 10.29 -29.40 3.14
CA THR A 515 11.55 -28.63 3.27
C THR A 515 11.35 -27.11 3.23
N THR A 516 10.11 -26.65 3.43
CA THR A 516 9.70 -25.24 3.31
C THR A 516 9.00 -24.78 4.57
N TYR A 517 9.19 -23.50 4.94
CA TYR A 517 8.61 -22.88 6.12
C TYR A 517 9.13 -23.50 7.43
N GLU A 518 10.45 -23.55 7.64
CA GLU A 518 11.11 -24.19 8.80
C GLU A 518 10.69 -25.66 9.09
N ARG A 519 10.03 -26.35 8.14
CA ARG A 519 9.58 -27.75 8.30
C ARG A 519 10.75 -28.75 8.16
N PRO A 520 10.67 -29.93 8.82
CA PRO A 520 9.61 -30.37 9.74
C PRO A 520 9.61 -29.60 11.06
N TRP A 521 8.41 -29.32 11.60
CA TRP A 521 8.19 -28.53 12.82
C TRP A 521 8.46 -29.34 14.09
N THR A 522 9.72 -29.68 14.30
CA THR A 522 10.23 -30.59 15.34
C THR A 522 10.41 -29.97 16.73
N ASN A 523 10.09 -28.67 16.87
CA ASN A 523 10.10 -27.91 18.12
C ASN A 523 9.19 -26.65 18.00
N PRO A 524 8.80 -26.00 19.11
CA PRO A 524 7.94 -24.81 19.09
C PRO A 524 8.47 -23.64 18.26
N TYR A 525 9.78 -23.37 18.27
CA TYR A 525 10.36 -22.26 17.49
C TYR A 525 10.12 -22.44 16.00
N LYS A 526 10.44 -23.62 15.45
CA LYS A 526 10.20 -23.95 14.03
C LYS A 526 8.72 -23.84 13.67
N ALA A 527 7.81 -24.29 14.55
CA ALA A 527 6.38 -24.21 14.31
C ALA A 527 5.86 -22.77 14.28
N ILE A 528 6.34 -21.92 15.20
CA ILE A 528 5.94 -20.51 15.32
C ILE A 528 6.50 -19.68 14.15
N VAL A 529 7.79 -19.84 13.82
CA VAL A 529 8.44 -19.14 12.70
C VAL A 529 7.93 -19.65 11.37
N GLY A 530 7.93 -20.96 11.16
CA GLY A 530 7.48 -21.58 9.91
C GLY A 530 6.01 -21.32 9.60
N GLY A 531 5.14 -21.42 10.61
CA GLY A 531 3.73 -21.07 10.42
C GLY A 531 3.53 -19.61 10.04
N ALA A 532 4.31 -18.69 10.63
CA ALA A 532 4.32 -17.28 10.23
C ALA A 532 4.81 -17.09 8.79
N GLU A 533 5.89 -17.75 8.36
CA GLU A 533 6.38 -17.70 6.97
C GLU A 533 5.32 -18.18 5.97
N TYR A 534 4.57 -19.23 6.31
CA TYR A 534 3.46 -19.73 5.49
C TYR A 534 2.33 -18.70 5.37
N ILE A 535 1.83 -18.18 6.50
CA ILE A 535 0.76 -17.16 6.55
C ILE A 535 1.19 -15.89 5.79
N ALA A 536 2.41 -15.41 6.06
CA ALA A 536 2.91 -14.18 5.49
C ALA A 536 3.13 -14.29 3.98
N LYS A 537 3.76 -15.37 3.49
CA LYS A 537 3.99 -15.57 2.06
C LYS A 537 2.69 -15.60 1.26
N ASN A 538 1.67 -16.29 1.77
CA ASN A 538 0.45 -16.56 1.01
C ASN A 538 -0.53 -15.36 1.00
N TYR A 539 -0.49 -14.46 1.99
CA TYR A 539 -1.42 -13.32 2.08
C TYR A 539 -0.71 -11.98 2.23
N ILE A 540 0.02 -11.78 3.34
CA ILE A 540 0.58 -10.49 3.73
C ILE A 540 1.55 -9.96 2.66
N ASN A 541 2.51 -10.80 2.25
CA ASN A 541 3.57 -10.47 1.30
C ASN A 541 3.12 -10.35 -0.17
N ILE A 542 1.88 -10.75 -0.50
CA ILE A 542 1.26 -10.47 -1.81
C ILE A 542 0.36 -9.22 -1.78
N GLY A 543 0.16 -8.60 -0.62
CA GLY A 543 -0.59 -7.35 -0.47
C GLY A 543 -1.90 -7.48 0.32
N GLN A 544 -2.30 -8.69 0.73
CA GLN A 544 -3.44 -8.91 1.60
C GLN A 544 -3.03 -8.67 3.07
N ASN A 545 -2.70 -7.39 3.32
CA ASN A 545 -1.98 -6.89 4.49
C ASN A 545 -2.90 -6.39 5.63
N THR A 546 -4.20 -6.61 5.53
CA THR A 546 -5.20 -6.32 6.57
C THR A 546 -6.29 -7.39 6.48
N LEU A 547 -7.11 -7.56 7.52
CA LEU A 547 -8.26 -8.47 7.49
C LEU A 547 -9.21 -8.08 6.33
N TYR A 548 -9.37 -6.78 6.10
CA TYR A 548 -10.12 -6.24 4.96
C TYR A 548 -9.54 -6.68 3.59
N PHE A 549 -8.22 -6.54 3.38
CA PHE A 549 -7.60 -6.97 2.12
C PHE A 549 -7.54 -8.50 1.99
N GLN A 550 -7.55 -9.26 3.09
CA GLN A 550 -7.73 -10.71 3.06
C GLN A 550 -9.15 -11.11 2.66
N LYS A 551 -10.19 -10.39 3.11
CA LYS A 551 -11.58 -10.67 2.73
C LYS A 551 -11.95 -10.25 1.31
N PHE A 552 -11.52 -9.09 0.83
CA PHE A 552 -12.00 -8.53 -0.45
C PHE A 552 -10.95 -8.55 -1.58
N ASN A 553 -9.67 -8.75 -1.25
CA ASN A 553 -8.52 -8.71 -2.18
C ASN A 553 -8.57 -7.54 -3.20
N VAL A 554 -8.92 -6.34 -2.74
CA VAL A 554 -8.87 -5.08 -3.51
C VAL A 554 -7.51 -4.36 -3.41
N ALA A 555 -6.49 -5.04 -2.86
CA ALA A 555 -5.16 -4.48 -2.71
C ALA A 555 -4.46 -4.40 -4.08
N PRO A 556 -4.01 -3.22 -4.55
CA PRO A 556 -3.43 -3.11 -5.90
C PRO A 556 -2.09 -3.84 -6.06
N ALA A 557 -1.41 -4.15 -4.95
CA ALA A 557 -0.23 -5.02 -4.97
C ALA A 557 -0.56 -6.44 -5.50
N ASN A 558 -1.81 -6.88 -5.36
CA ASN A 558 -2.35 -8.13 -5.93
C ASN A 558 -3.31 -7.89 -7.12
N LYS A 559 -3.10 -6.82 -7.91
CA LYS A 559 -3.99 -6.44 -9.02
C LYS A 559 -4.27 -7.50 -10.10
N ASN A 560 -3.53 -8.61 -10.10
CA ASN A 560 -3.70 -9.73 -11.03
C ASN A 560 -4.66 -10.81 -10.49
N GLN A 561 -5.10 -10.70 -9.22
CA GLN A 561 -6.01 -11.64 -8.56
C GLN A 561 -7.16 -10.91 -7.84
N LEU A 562 -7.50 -9.68 -8.25
CA LEU A 562 -8.55 -8.88 -7.61
C LEU A 562 -9.84 -9.70 -7.45
N TYR A 563 -10.51 -9.57 -6.30
CA TYR A 563 -11.74 -10.28 -5.95
C TYR A 563 -11.58 -11.82 -5.80
N LEU A 564 -10.43 -12.39 -6.17
CA LEU A 564 -10.05 -13.79 -6.00
C LEU A 564 -9.10 -13.94 -4.80
N HIS A 565 -8.71 -15.17 -4.44
CA HIS A 565 -7.83 -15.45 -3.29
C HIS A 565 -8.31 -14.77 -1.99
N GLN A 566 -9.62 -14.69 -1.82
CA GLN A 566 -10.23 -14.20 -0.58
C GLN A 566 -10.06 -15.27 0.50
N TYR A 567 -9.62 -14.86 1.69
CA TYR A 567 -9.39 -15.77 2.82
C TYR A 567 -10.70 -16.42 3.33
N MET A 568 -11.83 -15.76 3.11
CA MET A 568 -13.15 -16.14 3.65
C MET A 568 -14.30 -15.55 2.83
N THR A 569 -15.47 -16.19 2.90
CA THR A 569 -16.70 -15.79 2.20
C THR A 569 -17.61 -14.91 3.08
N ASN A 570 -17.53 -15.04 4.41
CA ASN A 570 -18.29 -14.22 5.38
C ASN A 570 -18.00 -12.72 5.19
N VAL A 571 -18.99 -11.95 4.75
CA VAL A 571 -18.86 -10.51 4.47
C VAL A 571 -18.54 -9.68 5.72
N GLN A 572 -18.95 -10.16 6.90
CA GLN A 572 -18.81 -9.45 8.18
C GLN A 572 -17.47 -9.73 8.89
N ALA A 573 -16.72 -10.74 8.42
CA ALA A 573 -15.58 -11.30 9.15
C ALA A 573 -14.47 -10.30 9.52
N PRO A 574 -14.00 -9.41 8.61
CA PRO A 574 -12.96 -8.43 8.97
C PRO A 574 -13.36 -7.52 10.14
N TYR A 575 -14.61 -7.10 10.15
CA TYR A 575 -15.20 -6.27 11.20
C TYR A 575 -15.28 -7.03 12.52
N SER A 576 -15.81 -8.27 12.54
CA SER A 576 -15.93 -9.05 13.79
C SER A 576 -14.58 -9.53 14.34
N GLU A 577 -13.63 -9.89 13.48
CA GLU A 577 -12.27 -10.27 13.88
C GLU A 577 -11.49 -9.03 14.36
N GLY A 578 -11.59 -7.90 13.64
CA GLY A 578 -11.00 -6.63 14.07
C GLY A 578 -11.48 -6.18 15.45
N ARG A 579 -12.79 -6.23 15.70
CA ARG A 579 -13.36 -5.97 17.04
C ARG A 579 -12.82 -6.93 18.12
N SER A 580 -12.55 -8.19 17.76
CA SER A 580 -11.99 -9.19 18.68
C SER A 580 -10.53 -8.88 19.03
N THR A 581 -9.71 -8.50 18.03
CA THR A 581 -8.34 -7.98 18.23
C THR A 581 -8.34 -6.72 19.09
N ARG A 582 -9.23 -5.77 18.82
CA ARG A 582 -9.41 -4.55 19.63
C ARG A 582 -9.80 -4.87 21.07
N ALA A 583 -10.76 -5.77 21.30
CA ALA A 583 -11.12 -6.21 22.64
C ALA A 583 -9.92 -6.84 23.38
N ALA A 584 -9.11 -7.64 22.69
CA ALA A 584 -7.88 -8.21 23.26
C ALA A 584 -6.86 -7.11 23.64
N TYR A 585 -6.55 -6.18 22.73
CA TYR A 585 -5.61 -5.07 22.98
C TYR A 585 -6.08 -4.14 24.11
N ARG A 586 -7.38 -3.83 24.18
CA ARG A 586 -7.98 -3.07 25.29
C ARG A 586 -7.73 -3.77 26.62
N ASN A 587 -8.04 -5.06 26.69
CA ASN A 587 -7.97 -5.86 27.92
C ASN A 587 -6.52 -6.09 28.42
N ILE A 588 -5.50 -5.78 27.62
CA ILE A 588 -4.08 -5.82 28.01
C ILE A 588 -3.43 -4.42 28.06
N GLY A 589 -4.19 -3.34 27.88
CA GLY A 589 -3.74 -1.95 28.07
C GLY A 589 -2.92 -1.33 26.93
N VAL A 590 -2.69 -2.03 25.81
CA VAL A 590 -1.72 -1.61 24.77
C VAL A 590 -2.27 -0.64 23.71
N LEU A 591 -3.50 -0.12 23.87
CA LEU A 591 -4.10 0.80 22.89
C LEU A 591 -3.39 2.15 22.79
N SER A 592 -2.59 2.51 23.79
CA SER A 592 -1.72 3.69 23.78
C SER A 592 -0.43 3.47 22.97
N ASN A 593 -0.12 2.26 22.50
CA ASN A 593 1.07 1.98 21.71
C ASN A 593 0.93 2.38 20.24
N THR A 594 2.03 2.27 19.47
CA THR A 594 1.98 2.41 18.02
C THR A 594 1.10 1.33 17.39
N MET A 595 0.06 1.75 16.66
CA MET A 595 -0.80 0.89 15.83
C MET A 595 -0.93 1.51 14.44
N ILE A 596 -0.86 0.70 13.39
CA ILE A 596 -0.80 1.17 12.00
C ILE A 596 -1.99 0.62 11.22
N PHE A 597 -2.75 1.50 10.57
CA PHE A 597 -3.97 1.16 9.84
C PHE A 597 -3.84 1.49 8.34
N SER A 598 -3.86 0.47 7.49
CA SER A 598 -3.86 0.56 6.03
C SER A 598 -5.29 0.56 5.49
N ILE A 599 -5.84 1.76 5.31
CA ILE A 599 -7.26 1.99 5.04
C ILE A 599 -7.49 2.14 3.53
N PRO A 600 -8.42 1.39 2.91
CA PRO A 600 -8.73 1.52 1.48
C PRO A 600 -9.32 2.87 1.12
N VAL A 601 -8.99 3.36 -0.08
CA VAL A 601 -9.65 4.49 -0.74
C VAL A 601 -9.96 4.11 -2.18
N TYR A 602 -11.23 4.21 -2.57
CA TYR A 602 -11.73 3.90 -3.92
C TYR A 602 -12.02 5.16 -4.73
N ASN A 603 -12.06 5.01 -6.05
CA ASN A 603 -12.54 6.05 -6.95
C ASN A 603 -14.08 6.03 -6.98
N ASN A 604 -14.71 7.19 -7.19
CA ASN A 604 -16.16 7.32 -7.42
C ASN A 604 -17.06 6.76 -6.29
N MET A 605 -16.61 6.81 -5.03
CA MET A 605 -17.45 6.42 -3.88
C MET A 605 -18.67 7.34 -3.73
N PRO A 606 -19.80 6.85 -3.18
CA PRO A 606 -20.95 7.68 -2.84
C PRO A 606 -20.59 8.79 -1.84
N ALA A 607 -21.31 9.92 -1.89
CA ALA A 607 -20.99 11.09 -1.06
C ALA A 607 -21.01 10.77 0.45
N SER A 608 -22.09 10.15 0.92
CA SER A 608 -22.21 9.56 2.26
C SER A 608 -21.63 8.15 2.33
N ALA A 609 -21.41 7.64 3.54
CA ALA A 609 -21.06 6.23 3.76
C ALA A 609 -22.25 5.31 3.43
N CYS A 610 -21.96 4.11 2.95
CA CYS A 610 -22.99 3.16 2.52
C CYS A 610 -23.71 2.54 3.72
N ALA A 611 -24.98 2.89 3.96
CA ALA A 611 -25.80 2.29 4.99
C ALA A 611 -26.26 0.87 4.61
N LEU A 612 -26.43 0.00 5.62
CA LEU A 612 -27.15 -1.27 5.46
C LEU A 612 -28.57 -1.00 4.95
N PRO A 613 -29.15 -1.92 4.16
CA PRO A 613 -30.56 -1.82 3.78
C PRO A 613 -31.46 -1.86 5.02
N ALA A 614 -32.58 -1.14 4.97
CA ALA A 614 -33.57 -1.19 6.05
C ALA A 614 -34.06 -2.63 6.29
N VAL A 615 -34.36 -2.97 7.54
CA VAL A 615 -34.92 -4.30 7.88
C VAL A 615 -36.31 -4.41 7.27
N SER A 616 -36.51 -5.37 6.36
CA SER A 616 -37.82 -5.67 5.78
C SER A 616 -38.05 -7.18 5.64
N GLY A 617 -39.32 -7.54 5.45
CA GLY A 617 -39.76 -8.94 5.38
C GLY A 617 -39.40 -9.66 4.09
N ASN A 618 -39.96 -10.85 3.92
CA ASN A 618 -39.86 -11.65 2.69
C ASN A 618 -40.20 -10.81 1.43
N PRO A 619 -39.38 -10.87 0.37
CA PRO A 619 -39.54 -10.06 -0.83
C PRO A 619 -40.44 -10.66 -1.92
N ASN A 620 -41.04 -11.83 -1.71
CA ASN A 620 -41.70 -12.61 -2.75
C ASN A 620 -43.21 -12.34 -2.86
N PRO A 621 -43.68 -11.70 -3.94
CA PRO A 621 -45.10 -11.40 -4.14
C PRO A 621 -45.82 -12.46 -4.97
N TYR A 622 -45.12 -13.49 -5.45
CA TYR A 622 -45.64 -14.37 -6.49
C TYR A 622 -46.71 -15.34 -5.96
N LEU A 623 -47.60 -15.75 -6.86
CA LEU A 623 -48.64 -16.73 -6.61
C LEU A 623 -48.15 -18.14 -6.99
N SER A 624 -48.54 -19.15 -6.21
CA SER A 624 -48.32 -20.57 -6.47
C SER A 624 -49.49 -21.21 -7.23
N SER A 625 -50.68 -20.61 -7.16
CA SER A 625 -51.83 -20.95 -7.99
C SER A 625 -52.81 -19.79 -8.13
N ILE A 626 -53.59 -19.82 -9.21
CA ILE A 626 -54.87 -19.11 -9.37
C ILE A 626 -55.91 -20.18 -9.71
N THR A 627 -57.11 -20.10 -9.15
CA THR A 627 -58.23 -20.99 -9.45
C THR A 627 -59.50 -20.20 -9.76
N VAL A 628 -60.23 -20.65 -10.79
CA VAL A 628 -61.52 -20.09 -11.21
C VAL A 628 -62.57 -21.19 -11.08
N GLN A 629 -63.61 -20.91 -10.29
CA GLN A 629 -64.68 -21.85 -9.94
C GLN A 629 -66.04 -21.18 -10.14
N ASN A 630 -67.10 -21.95 -10.41
CA ASN A 630 -68.48 -21.45 -10.29
C ASN A 630 -68.74 -20.96 -8.86
N ALA A 631 -69.56 -19.92 -8.67
CA ALA A 631 -69.94 -19.40 -7.36
C ALA A 631 -70.59 -20.47 -6.44
N ALA A 632 -71.27 -21.47 -7.01
CA ALA A 632 -71.82 -22.63 -6.28
C ALA A 632 -70.75 -23.66 -5.83
N ASN A 633 -69.46 -23.42 -6.10
CA ASN A 633 -68.31 -24.30 -5.85
C ASN A 633 -68.35 -25.69 -6.54
N THR A 634 -69.41 -25.98 -7.30
CA THR A 634 -69.63 -27.24 -8.02
C THR A 634 -69.09 -27.20 -9.45
N SER A 635 -68.05 -28.01 -9.67
CA SER A 635 -67.68 -28.67 -10.94
C SER A 635 -67.49 -27.85 -12.24
N VAL A 636 -67.50 -26.52 -12.23
CA VAL A 636 -66.91 -25.72 -13.32
C VAL A 636 -65.53 -25.23 -12.87
N LYS A 637 -64.49 -26.02 -13.17
CA LYS A 637 -63.11 -25.52 -13.21
C LYS A 637 -62.94 -24.80 -14.54
N GLY A 638 -62.68 -23.49 -14.51
CA GLY A 638 -62.35 -22.77 -15.74
C GLY A 638 -61.06 -23.33 -16.36
N THR A 639 -61.07 -23.63 -17.66
CA THR A 639 -59.91 -24.21 -18.34
C THR A 639 -58.90 -23.12 -18.67
N PHE A 640 -57.75 -23.15 -18.00
CA PHE A 640 -56.62 -22.27 -18.32
C PHE A 640 -56.00 -22.68 -19.67
N ASN A 641 -55.65 -21.69 -20.49
CA ASN A 641 -54.97 -21.90 -21.77
C ASN A 641 -53.55 -22.48 -21.64
N THR A 642 -52.94 -22.38 -20.46
CA THR A 642 -51.62 -22.93 -20.13
C THR A 642 -51.58 -23.39 -18.67
N PRO A 643 -50.71 -24.34 -18.29
CA PRO A 643 -50.46 -24.65 -16.88
C PRO A 643 -50.00 -23.41 -16.09
N PHE A 644 -50.46 -23.27 -14.85
CA PHE A 644 -50.06 -22.14 -14.02
C PHE A 644 -48.56 -22.18 -13.69
N ALA A 645 -47.90 -21.02 -13.78
CA ALA A 645 -46.48 -20.81 -13.54
C ALA A 645 -46.28 -19.42 -12.92
N TYR A 646 -45.60 -19.35 -11.78
CA TYR A 646 -45.50 -18.13 -10.96
C TYR A 646 -44.95 -16.89 -11.70
N ASN A 647 -44.18 -17.10 -12.76
CA ASN A 647 -43.53 -16.07 -13.59
C ASN A 647 -44.29 -15.74 -14.90
N VAL A 648 -45.50 -16.25 -15.09
CA VAL A 648 -46.40 -15.90 -16.20
C VAL A 648 -47.52 -15.01 -15.64
N TYR A 649 -47.68 -13.81 -16.22
CA TYR A 649 -48.53 -12.75 -15.65
C TYR A 649 -49.83 -12.48 -16.42
N ASN A 650 -50.10 -13.24 -17.49
CA ASN A 650 -51.32 -13.14 -18.27
C ASN A 650 -51.88 -14.55 -18.51
N TYR A 651 -53.14 -14.75 -18.16
CA TYR A 651 -53.88 -16.00 -18.33
C TYR A 651 -55.18 -15.77 -19.06
N THR A 652 -55.55 -16.73 -19.90
CA THR A 652 -56.91 -16.83 -20.46
C THR A 652 -57.57 -18.06 -19.88
N VAL A 653 -58.76 -17.89 -19.32
CA VAL A 653 -59.56 -18.96 -18.73
C VAL A 653 -60.91 -19.02 -19.43
N THR A 654 -61.19 -20.14 -20.07
CA THR A 654 -62.48 -20.38 -20.74
C THR A 654 -63.47 -21.00 -19.75
N VAL A 655 -64.69 -20.46 -19.70
CA VAL A 655 -65.83 -20.99 -18.94
C VAL A 655 -67.04 -21.20 -19.85
N PRO A 656 -67.94 -22.16 -19.54
CA PRO A 656 -69.19 -22.34 -20.29
C PRO A 656 -70.05 -21.07 -20.37
N SER A 657 -70.77 -20.92 -21.47
CA SER A 657 -71.59 -19.74 -21.79
C SER A 657 -72.64 -19.39 -20.72
N ASN A 658 -73.19 -20.40 -20.03
CA ASN A 658 -74.17 -20.26 -18.96
C ASN A 658 -73.59 -19.76 -17.62
N VAL A 659 -72.27 -19.61 -17.48
CA VAL A 659 -71.67 -19.10 -16.24
C VAL A 659 -71.86 -17.58 -16.15
N SER A 660 -72.66 -17.15 -15.16
CA SER A 660 -72.90 -15.75 -14.83
C SER A 660 -71.93 -15.20 -13.79
N GLN A 661 -71.42 -16.04 -12.88
CA GLN A 661 -70.54 -15.65 -11.79
C GLN A 661 -69.44 -16.68 -11.52
N VAL A 662 -68.27 -16.20 -11.10
CA VAL A 662 -67.12 -17.03 -10.73
C VAL A 662 -66.48 -16.59 -9.42
N LEU A 663 -66.13 -17.56 -8.57
CA LEU A 663 -65.20 -17.36 -7.47
C LEU A 663 -63.77 -17.43 -8.02
N VAL A 664 -62.99 -16.38 -7.78
CA VAL A 664 -61.56 -16.33 -8.12
C VAL A 664 -60.75 -16.38 -6.83
N SER A 665 -59.93 -17.43 -6.70
CA SER A 665 -59.08 -17.69 -5.55
C SER A 665 -57.61 -17.82 -5.98
N ALA A 666 -56.67 -17.58 -5.08
CA ALA A 666 -55.24 -17.70 -5.37
C ALA A 666 -54.43 -17.96 -4.09
N SER A 667 -53.36 -18.73 -4.24
CA SER A 667 -52.38 -19.01 -3.17
C SER A 667 -51.07 -18.31 -3.46
N ALA A 668 -50.40 -17.78 -2.44
CA ALA A 668 -49.04 -17.24 -2.56
C ALA A 668 -47.99 -18.37 -2.68
N VAL A 669 -46.82 -18.09 -3.23
CA VAL A 669 -45.63 -18.96 -3.08
C VAL A 669 -45.05 -18.84 -1.67
N SER A 670 -44.95 -17.60 -1.17
CA SER A 670 -44.42 -17.35 0.17
C SER A 670 -45.49 -17.47 1.25
N LYS A 671 -45.20 -18.26 2.29
CA LYS A 671 -46.00 -18.29 3.53
C LYS A 671 -45.93 -16.99 4.36
N TYR A 672 -45.10 -16.03 3.94
CA TYR A 672 -44.95 -14.70 4.56
C TYR A 672 -45.69 -13.60 3.78
N ALA A 673 -46.31 -13.94 2.64
CA ALA A 673 -47.07 -13.00 1.84
C ALA A 673 -48.22 -12.35 2.63
N GLN A 674 -48.54 -11.10 2.29
CA GLN A 674 -49.73 -10.42 2.78
C GLN A 674 -50.97 -10.94 2.01
N LYS A 675 -52.17 -10.55 2.44
CA LYS A 675 -53.43 -10.95 1.78
C LYS A 675 -53.43 -10.51 0.30
N THR A 676 -53.44 -11.48 -0.62
CA THR A 676 -53.62 -11.27 -2.06
C THR A 676 -54.87 -10.45 -2.35
N ASP A 677 -54.75 -9.38 -3.12
CA ASP A 677 -55.90 -8.61 -3.60
C ASP A 677 -56.40 -9.18 -4.95
N GLY A 678 -57.68 -8.98 -5.25
CA GLY A 678 -58.37 -9.58 -6.40
C GLY A 678 -58.70 -11.08 -6.25
N ALA A 679 -58.23 -11.73 -5.18
CA ALA A 679 -58.54 -13.12 -4.84
C ALA A 679 -59.50 -13.23 -3.64
N GLY A 680 -60.19 -14.37 -3.52
CA GLY A 680 -61.21 -14.61 -2.51
C GLY A 680 -62.49 -13.80 -2.75
N LYS A 681 -62.78 -13.43 -4.01
CA LYS A 681 -63.90 -12.58 -4.41
C LYS A 681 -64.72 -13.29 -5.50
N VAL A 682 -66.03 -13.08 -5.48
CA VAL A 682 -66.94 -13.48 -6.58
C VAL A 682 -67.03 -12.35 -7.58
N TYR A 683 -66.92 -12.68 -8.87
CA TYR A 683 -66.99 -11.74 -9.99
C TYR A 683 -68.16 -12.11 -10.90
N THR A 684 -68.95 -11.12 -11.30
CA THR A 684 -70.01 -11.27 -12.31
C THR A 684 -69.41 -11.11 -13.70
N LEU A 685 -69.72 -12.04 -14.61
CA LEU A 685 -69.19 -12.10 -15.96
C LEU A 685 -70.15 -11.42 -16.96
N SER A 686 -69.92 -10.13 -17.21
CA SER A 686 -70.65 -9.33 -18.20
C SER A 686 -70.07 -9.51 -19.61
N GLY A 687 -70.91 -9.84 -20.59
CA GLY A 687 -70.50 -10.00 -21.98
C GLY A 687 -69.70 -11.29 -22.26
N THR A 688 -68.98 -11.30 -23.39
CA THR A 688 -68.19 -12.45 -23.87
C THR A 688 -66.85 -12.62 -23.17
N SER A 689 -66.30 -11.55 -22.59
CA SER A 689 -65.06 -11.61 -21.80
C SER A 689 -65.08 -10.66 -20.61
N THR A 690 -64.33 -11.00 -19.56
CA THR A 690 -64.20 -10.20 -18.34
C THR A 690 -62.76 -10.26 -17.84
N LYS A 691 -62.14 -9.10 -17.65
CA LYS A 691 -60.75 -8.96 -17.20
C LYS A 691 -60.69 -8.73 -15.70
N ILE A 692 -59.96 -9.60 -14.99
CA ILE A 692 -59.72 -9.52 -13.55
C ILE A 692 -58.22 -9.31 -13.32
N VAL A 693 -57.86 -8.51 -12.31
CA VAL A 693 -56.47 -8.31 -11.88
C VAL A 693 -56.33 -8.85 -10.46
N ILE A 694 -55.44 -9.82 -10.30
CA ILE A 694 -55.08 -10.41 -9.00
C ILE A 694 -53.69 -9.88 -8.64
N THR A 695 -53.52 -9.35 -7.44
CA THR A 695 -52.26 -8.78 -6.97
C THR A 695 -51.74 -9.58 -5.79
N GLY A 696 -50.71 -10.40 -6.00
CA GLY A 696 -49.93 -10.99 -4.92
C GLY A 696 -49.05 -9.93 -4.25
N ILE A 697 -48.92 -10.00 -2.93
CA ILE A 697 -48.26 -8.97 -2.11
C ILE A 697 -47.26 -9.64 -1.16
N ALA A 698 -45.98 -9.29 -1.29
CA ALA A 698 -44.90 -9.78 -0.45
C ALA A 698 -44.99 -9.23 0.99
N GLN A 699 -44.30 -9.86 1.94
CA GLN A 699 -44.25 -9.37 3.32
C GLN A 699 -43.71 -7.93 3.39
N ASN A 700 -42.70 -7.60 2.57
CA ASN A 700 -42.11 -6.26 2.49
C ASN A 700 -42.93 -5.25 1.65
N GLY A 701 -44.13 -5.62 1.18
CA GLY A 701 -45.01 -4.76 0.38
C GLY A 701 -44.72 -4.72 -1.12
N ALA A 702 -43.73 -5.45 -1.63
CA ALA A 702 -43.58 -5.66 -3.08
C ALA A 702 -44.84 -6.33 -3.65
N ARG A 703 -45.19 -6.05 -4.92
CA ARG A 703 -46.45 -6.48 -5.54
C ARG A 703 -46.19 -7.09 -6.92
N GLN A 704 -46.88 -8.18 -7.25
CA GLN A 704 -46.95 -8.70 -8.62
C GLN A 704 -48.41 -8.80 -9.04
N GLN A 705 -48.73 -8.25 -10.21
CA GLN A 705 -50.04 -8.37 -10.84
C GLN A 705 -50.08 -9.57 -11.78
N TYR A 706 -51.22 -10.27 -11.76
CA TYR A 706 -51.59 -11.33 -12.68
C TYR A 706 -52.91 -10.92 -13.33
N ILE A 707 -52.92 -10.84 -14.65
CA ILE A 707 -54.10 -10.53 -15.47
C ILE A 707 -54.78 -11.83 -15.83
N LEU A 708 -56.05 -11.94 -15.48
CA LEU A 708 -56.91 -13.09 -15.73
C LEU A 708 -58.05 -12.65 -16.67
N ASN A 709 -57.97 -13.05 -17.93
CA ASN A 709 -59.00 -12.82 -18.93
C ASN A 709 -59.93 -14.03 -18.95
N ILE A 710 -61.13 -13.88 -18.40
CA ILE A 710 -62.15 -14.93 -18.42
C ILE A 710 -62.99 -14.76 -19.69
N ILE A 711 -63.13 -15.82 -20.48
CA ILE A 711 -63.87 -15.84 -21.75
C ILE A 711 -65.01 -16.84 -21.65
N LYS A 712 -66.20 -16.47 -22.10
CA LYS A 712 -67.32 -17.39 -22.27
C LYS A 712 -67.20 -18.13 -23.60
N GLN A 713 -67.51 -19.43 -23.58
CA GLN A 713 -67.68 -20.25 -24.79
C GLN A 713 -68.81 -19.72 -25.68
#